data_AF-A0A5N6J1V7-F1
#
_entry.id   AF-A0A5N6J1V7-F1
#
_cell.length_a   1.000
_cell.length_b   1.000
_cell.length_c   1.000
_cell.angle_alpha   90.00
_cell.angle_beta   90.00
_cell.angle_gamma   90.00
#
_symmetry.space_group_name_H-M   'P 1'
#
loop_
_entity.id
_entity.type
_entity.pdbx_description
1 polymer ?
#
loop_
_entity_poly.entity_id
_entity_poly.type
_entity_poly.pdbx_seq_one_letter_code
_entity_poly.pdbx_strand_id
1 'polypeptide(L)'
;MANVAAPNIPLALAPGSKGPEHLITDGFDADAQVTDDGRVDIAVNDDDPQVASLLDALQRQTTRRPSQVRNDGAQFPVRLNVVIHVVGSRGDVQPFIALGRAMKQHGHRVRLATHLVFRDFVKENGLEFFNIGGDPAELMSFMVKNDKLIPKMETLRQGAIGKRRKDIRLMLGGCWRSCIEAGEGIDLTSDDPITAPPFVADAIVANPPSFAHVHCAEKMGVPLHLMFTMPWSPTQAFSHPLANVRVRDTKPSVANFASYALMEMVIWQGVGDLINAFRRFELGLEQLDVMRAPSLIPRLRVPFTYMWSPSLLPKPDDWQDHIDVTGFNFLSANADYVPPSDLVEFLDNGPPPLYIGFGSIVVDDPDALTKMILDAVEMTGQRALVSKGWGGLGAEKINRPDVFFLGNCPHDWLFKRVSCVIHHGGAGTTAAGLALGRPTTIVPFFGDQPFWGALIAFNGAGPSPIPYKKLTADRLADAIHFCLKTTTIDKAQELSEKMRSEDGARDSLKSFHSQLDLRRIQCTLCPDRPAVWRVRRTKILLSTFAATVLVQEKKLNPKDVKMYRAKRYEMNHRCAGTDTFTGAISNFLTGLVDMPVNAVQNISRPAADRFAENYNLPSCEARKAMITPAASVATPSATSQKDRVQTNDDARSTSSLLSTSTSSSQEGTPSMVVKKNPLQRIAMNSSYLGRRVLNWVVEVPMGVTLLFSQFTHNVPRCYNDRTVRELPEVTGVRSGFVAAGKEFGYSFYDGITGVVTQPSHGWKDGGFGGMSKGVGKGLGGLILKPQAGIWGLIGYPLNGVHRAIEHSYGANREGYIVRSRIRQGVAESKAASQEEKMAVLEKWSTYEKGVRLKHQRNPR
;
A
#
# COMPACT_ATOMS: atom_id res chain seq x y z
N MET A 1 20.78 13.26 -25.99
CA MET A 1 19.33 13.12 -26.25
C MET A 1 18.71 14.46 -25.91
N ALA A 2 18.06 15.12 -26.87
CA ALA A 2 17.42 16.41 -26.60
C ALA A 2 16.32 16.22 -25.54
N ASN A 3 16.39 16.98 -24.45
CA ASN A 3 15.36 17.04 -23.42
C ASN A 3 14.09 17.63 -24.04
N VAL A 4 13.20 16.77 -24.53
CA VAL A 4 11.85 17.18 -24.91
C VAL A 4 11.04 17.21 -23.61
N ALA A 5 10.64 18.41 -23.19
CA ALA A 5 9.78 18.61 -22.03
C ALA A 5 8.47 17.81 -22.19
N ALA A 6 7.92 17.29 -21.08
CA ALA A 6 6.68 16.54 -21.13
C ALA A 6 5.53 17.41 -21.69
N PRO A 7 4.75 16.89 -22.65
CA PRO A 7 3.67 17.66 -23.25
C PRO A 7 2.58 17.92 -22.22
N ASN A 8 1.99 19.13 -22.28
CA ASN A 8 0.74 19.41 -21.58
C ASN A 8 -0.37 18.65 -22.31
N ILE A 9 -0.84 17.53 -21.75
CA ILE A 9 -1.85 16.67 -22.39
C ILE A 9 -3.23 17.22 -22.00
N PRO A 10 -4.00 17.81 -22.93
CA PRO A 10 -5.35 18.24 -22.64
C PRO A 10 -6.26 17.00 -22.54
N LEU A 11 -6.42 16.46 -21.33
CA LEU A 11 -7.59 15.65 -21.02
C LEU A 11 -8.81 16.56 -21.12
N ALA A 12 -9.77 16.22 -21.97
CA ALA A 12 -10.87 17.09 -22.36
C ALA A 12 -11.53 17.78 -21.15
N LEU A 13 -11.34 19.11 -21.03
CA LEU A 13 -12.09 19.97 -20.12
C LEU A 13 -13.57 19.89 -20.54
N ALA A 14 -14.43 19.38 -19.66
CA ALA A 14 -15.86 19.26 -19.97
C ALA A 14 -16.50 20.66 -20.12
N PRO A 15 -17.21 20.96 -21.22
CA PRO A 15 -17.95 22.22 -21.35
C PRO A 15 -19.14 22.25 -20.38
N GLY A 16 -19.35 23.39 -19.73
CA GLY A 16 -20.31 23.55 -18.64
C GLY A 16 -21.77 23.35 -19.05
N SER A 17 -22.49 22.50 -18.31
CA SER A 17 -23.95 22.49 -18.22
C SER A 17 -24.38 22.70 -16.75
N LYS A 18 -25.58 23.28 -16.58
CA LYS A 18 -26.09 23.99 -15.37
C LYS A 18 -26.20 23.16 -14.07
N GLY A 19 -25.75 23.80 -12.97
CA GLY A 19 -26.21 23.68 -11.57
C GLY A 19 -25.65 22.52 -10.72
N PRO A 20 -24.92 22.76 -9.60
CA PRO A 20 -24.42 21.69 -8.72
C PRO A 20 -25.39 21.33 -7.59
N GLU A 21 -25.39 20.06 -7.17
CA GLU A 21 -25.75 19.66 -5.80
C GLU A 21 -24.50 19.86 -4.92
N HIS A 22 -24.63 20.67 -3.87
CA HIS A 22 -23.53 21.00 -2.96
C HIS A 22 -23.12 19.81 -2.07
N LEU A 23 -21.86 19.40 -2.13
CA LEU A 23 -21.25 18.44 -1.21
C LEU A 23 -20.08 19.12 -0.49
N ILE A 24 -20.31 19.51 0.75
CA ILE A 24 -19.29 20.10 1.62
C ILE A 24 -18.42 18.95 2.13
N THR A 25 -17.19 18.82 1.60
CA THR A 25 -16.14 18.02 2.25
C THR A 25 -15.48 18.87 3.32
N ASP A 26 -15.62 18.49 4.59
CA ASP A 26 -15.09 19.24 5.74
C ASP A 26 -13.61 19.63 5.54
N GLY A 27 -13.37 20.91 5.24
CA GLY A 27 -12.06 21.56 5.24
C GLY A 27 -11.46 21.91 3.87
N PHE A 28 -12.07 21.54 2.74
CA PHE A 28 -11.59 21.88 1.38
C PHE A 28 -12.78 22.38 0.56
N ASP A 29 -12.67 23.58 -0.02
CA ASP A 29 -13.73 24.19 -0.85
C ASP A 29 -13.54 23.78 -2.32
N ALA A 30 -13.63 22.46 -2.56
CA ALA A 30 -13.57 21.87 -3.91
C ALA A 30 -14.77 20.97 -4.14
N ASP A 31 -15.59 21.31 -5.15
CA ASP A 31 -16.68 20.46 -5.60
C ASP A 31 -16.08 19.22 -6.29
N ALA A 32 -16.21 18.05 -5.65
CA ALA A 32 -15.82 16.77 -6.21
C ALA A 32 -17.05 15.90 -6.49
N GLN A 33 -17.30 15.57 -7.75
CA GLN A 33 -18.39 14.69 -8.16
C GLN A 33 -17.84 13.54 -8.99
N VAL A 34 -18.35 12.34 -8.81
CA VAL A 34 -17.94 11.23 -9.67
C VAL A 34 -18.77 11.21 -10.95
N THR A 35 -18.10 11.16 -12.10
CA THR A 35 -18.73 11.05 -13.43
C THR A 35 -19.07 9.60 -13.78
N ASP A 36 -20.01 9.42 -14.69
CA ASP A 36 -20.48 8.10 -15.16
C ASP A 36 -19.46 7.31 -16.01
N ASP A 37 -18.19 7.72 -16.03
CA ASP A 37 -17.08 7.01 -16.69
C ASP A 37 -15.99 6.60 -15.68
N GLY A 38 -16.34 6.52 -14.38
CA GLY A 38 -15.43 6.09 -13.33
C GLY A 38 -14.33 7.08 -12.97
N ARG A 39 -14.40 8.33 -13.43
CA ARG A 39 -13.47 9.42 -13.07
C ARG A 39 -14.10 10.39 -12.08
N VAL A 40 -13.28 11.18 -11.38
CA VAL A 40 -13.75 12.20 -10.41
C VAL A 40 -13.66 13.58 -11.04
N ASP A 41 -14.80 14.22 -11.30
CA ASP A 41 -14.89 15.66 -11.59
C ASP A 41 -14.42 16.46 -10.38
N ILE A 42 -13.43 17.32 -10.57
CA ILE A 42 -12.87 18.19 -9.54
C ILE A 42 -12.93 19.64 -10.02
N ALA A 43 -13.64 20.51 -9.31
CA ALA A 43 -13.52 21.96 -9.46
C ALA A 43 -12.55 22.51 -8.41
N VAL A 44 -11.46 23.15 -8.86
CA VAL A 44 -10.49 23.81 -7.98
C VAL A 44 -10.70 25.32 -8.09
N ASN A 45 -10.89 25.99 -6.94
CA ASN A 45 -10.90 27.46 -6.84
C ASN A 45 -9.58 27.95 -6.24
N ASP A 46 -9.09 29.10 -6.73
CA ASP A 46 -7.80 29.68 -6.32
C ASP A 46 -7.78 30.22 -4.87
N ASP A 47 -8.94 30.46 -4.27
CA ASP A 47 -9.07 31.06 -2.94
C ASP A 47 -8.95 30.06 -1.77
N ASP A 48 -8.69 28.76 -2.03
CA ASP A 48 -8.57 27.75 -0.97
C ASP A 48 -7.19 27.81 -0.27
N PRO A 49 -7.13 28.18 1.02
CA PRO A 49 -5.89 28.30 1.78
C PRO A 49 -5.12 26.98 1.93
N GLN A 50 -5.77 25.82 1.80
CA GLN A 50 -5.10 24.51 1.80
C GLN A 50 -4.41 24.23 0.46
N VAL A 51 -5.00 24.64 -0.68
CA VAL A 51 -4.35 24.58 -2.00
C VAL A 51 -3.12 25.50 -2.02
N ALA A 52 -3.24 26.73 -1.50
CA ALA A 52 -2.13 27.67 -1.39
C ALA A 52 -1.00 27.17 -0.47
N SER A 53 -1.34 26.55 0.67
CA SER A 53 -0.38 25.94 1.61
C SER A 53 0.34 24.74 0.99
N LEU A 54 -0.38 23.89 0.24
CA LEU A 54 0.21 22.79 -0.52
C LEU A 54 1.18 23.33 -1.58
N LEU A 55 0.82 24.38 -2.31
CA LEU A 55 1.67 25.04 -3.31
C LEU A 55 2.95 25.64 -2.71
N ASP A 56 2.87 26.28 -1.53
CA ASP A 56 4.05 26.85 -0.85
C ASP A 56 4.97 25.74 -0.29
N ALA A 57 4.40 24.64 0.23
CA ALA A 57 5.18 23.46 0.63
C ALA A 57 5.94 22.83 -0.56
N LEU A 58 5.39 22.93 -1.78
CA LEU A 58 5.98 22.40 -3.00
C LEU A 58 7.11 23.28 -3.56
N GLN A 59 6.95 24.60 -3.54
CA GLN A 59 8.02 25.54 -3.95
C GLN A 59 9.28 25.40 -3.08
N ARG A 60 9.15 24.96 -1.83
CA ARG A 60 10.29 24.77 -0.92
C ARG A 60 11.07 23.47 -1.17
N GLN A 61 10.54 22.50 -1.92
CA GLN A 61 11.19 21.20 -2.15
C GLN A 61 12.18 21.17 -3.34
N THR A 62 12.18 22.19 -4.21
CA THR A 62 13.00 22.25 -5.44
C THR A 62 14.46 22.62 -5.24
N THR A 63 14.94 22.89 -4.01
CA THR A 63 16.30 23.43 -3.78
C THR A 63 17.36 22.43 -3.31
N ARG A 64 17.07 21.13 -3.23
CA ARG A 64 18.06 20.16 -2.71
C ARG A 64 18.75 19.38 -3.84
N ARG A 65 19.99 19.78 -4.16
CA ARG A 65 20.86 19.06 -5.11
C ARG A 65 21.05 17.58 -4.69
N PRO A 66 20.83 16.61 -5.60
CA PRO A 66 21.04 15.20 -5.30
C PRO A 66 22.52 14.86 -5.23
N SER A 67 22.86 13.95 -4.32
CA SER A 67 24.14 13.24 -4.32
C SER A 67 24.10 12.18 -5.42
N GLN A 68 24.82 12.41 -6.52
CA GLN A 68 25.03 11.42 -7.56
C GLN A 68 25.74 10.20 -6.97
N VAL A 69 25.08 9.04 -7.00
CA VAL A 69 25.77 7.76 -6.85
C VAL A 69 26.37 7.42 -8.21
N ARG A 70 27.70 7.31 -8.24
CA ARG A 70 28.48 6.91 -9.40
C ARG A 70 28.01 5.53 -9.90
N ASN A 71 27.60 5.48 -11.17
CA ASN A 71 27.14 4.27 -11.82
C ASN A 71 28.36 3.62 -12.51
N ASP A 72 29.16 2.87 -11.74
CA ASP A 72 30.47 2.35 -12.21
C ASP A 72 30.35 1.07 -13.08
N GLY A 73 29.20 0.82 -13.72
CA GLY A 73 29.01 -0.29 -14.67
C GLY A 73 29.13 -1.71 -14.08
N ALA A 74 29.35 -1.85 -12.77
CA ALA A 74 29.41 -3.13 -12.10
C ALA A 74 28.00 -3.73 -11.91
N GLN A 75 27.87 -5.03 -12.18
CA GLN A 75 26.65 -5.79 -11.95
C GLN A 75 26.25 -5.74 -10.46
N PHE A 76 24.96 -5.52 -10.17
CA PHE A 76 24.46 -5.41 -8.80
C PHE A 76 24.79 -6.69 -7.98
N PRO A 77 25.56 -6.57 -6.88
CA PRO A 77 26.24 -7.73 -6.30
C PRO A 77 25.37 -8.60 -5.39
N VAL A 78 24.21 -8.12 -4.93
CA VAL A 78 23.43 -8.78 -3.87
C VAL A 78 22.29 -9.61 -4.44
N ARG A 79 22.17 -10.87 -4.00
CA ARG A 79 21.03 -11.74 -4.30
C ARG A 79 19.95 -11.55 -3.23
N LEU A 80 18.76 -11.11 -3.63
CA LEU A 80 17.65 -10.76 -2.73
C LEU A 80 16.46 -11.70 -2.93
N ASN A 81 15.72 -11.99 -1.85
CA ASN A 81 14.35 -12.47 -1.94
C ASN A 81 13.44 -11.27 -2.20
N VAL A 82 12.88 -11.15 -3.40
CA VAL A 82 11.99 -10.04 -3.78
C VAL A 82 10.56 -10.57 -3.87
N VAL A 83 9.65 -9.94 -3.13
CA VAL A 83 8.22 -10.16 -3.31
C VAL A 83 7.63 -9.03 -4.14
N ILE A 84 6.85 -9.40 -5.16
CA ILE A 84 6.15 -8.47 -6.05
C ILE A 84 4.66 -8.55 -5.73
N HIS A 85 4.06 -7.48 -5.19
CA HIS A 85 2.62 -7.40 -4.93
C HIS A 85 1.91 -6.79 -6.14
N VAL A 86 1.01 -7.56 -6.76
CA VAL A 86 0.24 -7.07 -7.91
C VAL A 86 -1.24 -7.37 -7.72
N VAL A 87 -2.03 -6.31 -7.66
CA VAL A 87 -3.50 -6.38 -7.70
C VAL A 87 -3.96 -5.80 -9.04
N GLY A 88 -4.78 -6.53 -9.77
CA GLY A 88 -5.30 -6.09 -11.06
C GLY A 88 -5.59 -7.21 -12.04
N SER A 89 -5.82 -6.83 -13.28
CA SER A 89 -6.11 -7.72 -14.40
C SER A 89 -4.84 -8.36 -14.98
N ARG A 90 -4.98 -9.16 -16.05
CA ARG A 90 -3.83 -9.69 -16.79
C ARG A 90 -2.89 -8.57 -17.30
N GLY A 91 -3.45 -7.41 -17.67
CA GLY A 91 -2.68 -6.25 -18.13
C GLY A 91 -1.78 -5.66 -17.03
N ASP A 92 -2.14 -5.83 -15.76
CA ASP A 92 -1.32 -5.44 -14.62
C ASP A 92 -0.27 -6.50 -14.30
N VAL A 93 -0.65 -7.78 -14.31
CA VAL A 93 0.23 -8.89 -13.90
C VAL A 93 1.34 -9.18 -14.90
N GLN A 94 1.06 -9.13 -16.20
CA GLN A 94 2.01 -9.54 -17.24
C GLN A 94 3.32 -8.70 -17.25
N PRO A 95 3.29 -7.35 -17.14
CA PRO A 95 4.51 -6.54 -17.00
C PRO A 95 5.40 -6.94 -15.81
N PHE A 96 4.80 -7.36 -14.70
CA PHE A 96 5.54 -7.81 -13.52
C PHE A 96 6.10 -9.22 -13.67
N ILE A 97 5.51 -10.07 -14.50
CA ILE A 97 6.12 -11.36 -14.89
C ILE A 97 7.39 -11.12 -15.69
N ALA A 98 7.36 -10.21 -16.67
CA ALA A 98 8.54 -9.84 -17.44
C ALA A 98 9.65 -9.25 -16.53
N LEU A 99 9.31 -8.34 -15.62
CA LEU A 99 10.23 -7.84 -14.60
C LEU A 99 10.78 -8.97 -13.71
N GLY A 100 9.91 -9.86 -13.24
CA GLY A 100 10.27 -10.97 -12.39
C GLY A 100 11.25 -11.92 -13.07
N ARG A 101 11.10 -12.17 -14.37
CA ARG A 101 12.05 -12.95 -15.18
C ARG A 101 13.41 -12.26 -15.25
N ALA A 102 13.44 -10.95 -15.51
CA ALA A 102 14.70 -10.19 -15.51
C ALA A 102 15.40 -10.22 -14.13
N MET A 103 14.64 -10.03 -13.04
CA MET A 103 15.15 -10.15 -11.67
C MET A 103 15.69 -11.55 -11.37
N LYS A 104 14.98 -12.60 -11.82
CA LYS A 104 15.40 -13.99 -11.64
C LYS A 104 16.67 -14.31 -12.43
N GLN A 105 16.78 -13.83 -13.67
CA GLN A 105 17.97 -13.99 -14.51
C GLN A 105 19.21 -13.32 -13.88
N HIS A 106 19.03 -12.20 -13.19
CA HIS A 106 20.10 -11.57 -12.40
C HIS A 106 20.52 -12.38 -11.16
N GLY A 107 19.65 -13.28 -10.67
CA GLY A 107 19.91 -14.15 -9.52
C GLY A 107 19.10 -13.81 -8.26
N HIS A 108 18.11 -12.93 -8.35
CA HIS A 108 17.13 -12.75 -7.27
C HIS A 108 16.18 -13.95 -7.18
N ARG A 109 15.72 -14.26 -5.98
CA ARG A 109 14.60 -15.19 -5.77
C ARG A 109 13.31 -14.39 -5.78
N VAL A 110 12.50 -14.57 -6.82
CA VAL A 110 11.33 -13.73 -7.06
C VAL A 110 10.05 -14.49 -6.78
N ARG A 111 9.20 -13.89 -5.95
CA ARG A 111 7.83 -14.33 -5.69
C ARG A 111 6.85 -13.27 -6.16
N LEU A 112 5.94 -13.64 -7.06
CA LEU A 112 4.86 -12.78 -7.50
C LEU A 112 3.59 -13.15 -6.72
N ALA A 113 3.12 -12.20 -5.93
CA ALA A 113 1.93 -12.33 -5.09
C ALA A 113 0.76 -11.61 -5.77
N THR A 114 -0.22 -12.39 -6.24
CA THR A 114 -1.40 -11.89 -6.98
C THR A 114 -2.58 -12.85 -6.82
N HIS A 115 -3.66 -12.63 -7.58
CA HIS A 115 -4.87 -13.42 -7.53
C HIS A 115 -4.67 -14.87 -7.98
N LEU A 116 -5.43 -15.80 -7.41
CA LEU A 116 -5.32 -17.24 -7.66
C LEU A 116 -5.42 -17.61 -9.14
N VAL A 117 -6.25 -16.91 -9.91
CA VAL A 117 -6.46 -17.14 -11.35
C VAL A 117 -5.18 -17.00 -12.19
N PHE A 118 -4.17 -16.27 -11.71
CA PHE A 118 -2.90 -16.09 -12.41
C PHE A 118 -1.80 -17.06 -11.96
N ARG A 119 -2.11 -18.01 -11.08
CA ARG A 119 -1.13 -18.96 -10.53
C ARG A 119 -0.32 -19.66 -11.61
N ASP A 120 -1.00 -20.30 -12.55
CA ASP A 120 -0.32 -21.12 -13.55
C ASP A 120 0.47 -20.23 -14.52
N PHE A 121 -0.08 -19.08 -14.91
CA PHE A 121 0.62 -18.11 -15.74
C PHE A 121 1.94 -17.61 -15.11
N VAL A 122 1.96 -17.38 -13.78
CA VAL A 122 3.18 -17.01 -13.04
C VAL A 122 4.19 -18.16 -13.03
N LYS A 123 3.72 -19.38 -12.77
CA LYS A 123 4.59 -20.58 -12.64
C LYS A 123 5.16 -21.05 -13.96
N GLU A 124 4.40 -21.00 -15.05
CA GLU A 124 4.85 -21.27 -16.42
C GLU A 124 6.00 -20.35 -16.84
N ASN A 125 6.04 -19.14 -16.28
CA ASN A 125 7.14 -18.19 -16.48
C ASN A 125 8.29 -18.36 -15.48
N GLY A 126 8.29 -19.44 -14.70
CA GLY A 126 9.36 -19.83 -13.80
C GLY A 126 9.46 -18.98 -12.52
N LEU A 127 8.40 -18.28 -12.11
CA LEU A 127 8.39 -17.48 -10.88
C LEU A 127 7.66 -18.22 -9.75
N GLU A 128 7.99 -17.91 -8.50
CA GLU A 128 7.21 -18.40 -7.36
C GLU A 128 5.88 -17.63 -7.28
N PHE A 129 4.77 -18.34 -7.11
CA PHE A 129 3.45 -17.74 -6.94
C PHE A 129 3.06 -17.65 -5.46
N PHE A 130 2.30 -16.63 -5.09
CA PHE A 130 1.60 -16.57 -3.80
C PHE A 130 0.21 -15.96 -3.94
N ASN A 131 -0.81 -16.64 -3.42
CA ASN A 131 -2.19 -16.17 -3.47
C ASN A 131 -2.42 -15.07 -2.43
N ILE A 132 -2.79 -13.87 -2.90
CA ILE A 132 -3.20 -12.78 -2.00
C ILE A 132 -4.72 -12.73 -1.79
N GLY A 133 -5.49 -13.54 -2.52
CA GLY A 133 -6.95 -13.53 -2.51
C GLY A 133 -7.57 -12.45 -3.39
N GLY A 134 -8.89 -12.32 -3.31
CA GLY A 134 -9.69 -11.48 -4.22
C GLY A 134 -9.81 -12.07 -5.63
N ASP A 135 -10.85 -11.65 -6.35
CA ASP A 135 -11.09 -12.03 -7.74
C ASP A 135 -11.04 -10.77 -8.63
N PRO A 136 -10.10 -10.69 -9.59
CA PRO A 136 -9.97 -9.55 -10.48
C PRO A 136 -11.20 -9.35 -11.37
N ALA A 137 -11.93 -10.41 -11.73
CA ALA A 137 -13.16 -10.30 -12.52
C ALA A 137 -14.28 -9.65 -11.71
N GLU A 138 -14.40 -9.98 -10.42
CA GLU A 138 -15.38 -9.33 -9.53
C GLU A 138 -15.00 -7.87 -9.25
N LEU A 139 -13.71 -7.57 -9.06
CA LEU A 139 -13.19 -6.21 -8.91
C LEU A 139 -13.50 -5.35 -10.15
N MET A 140 -13.27 -5.87 -11.35
CA MET A 140 -13.52 -5.18 -12.62
C MET A 140 -15.02 -5.06 -12.92
N SER A 141 -15.80 -6.12 -12.71
CA SER A 141 -17.27 -6.07 -12.86
C SER A 141 -17.89 -5.03 -11.93
N PHE A 142 -17.36 -4.85 -10.72
CA PHE A 142 -17.84 -3.83 -9.81
C PHE A 142 -17.55 -2.42 -10.34
N MET A 143 -16.35 -2.16 -10.88
CA MET A 143 -15.98 -0.86 -11.43
C MET A 143 -16.77 -0.51 -12.70
N VAL A 144 -17.12 -1.52 -13.51
CA VAL A 144 -17.94 -1.33 -14.72
C VAL A 144 -19.41 -1.11 -14.38
N LYS A 145 -19.97 -1.87 -13.44
CA LYS A 145 -21.39 -1.75 -13.03
C LYS A 145 -21.67 -0.56 -12.10
N ASN A 146 -20.64 -0.11 -11.38
CA ASN A 146 -20.67 1.10 -10.57
C ASN A 146 -19.72 2.11 -11.22
N ASP A 147 -20.18 2.61 -12.36
CA ASP A 147 -19.63 3.74 -13.09
C ASP A 147 -19.32 4.96 -12.22
N LYS A 148 -19.87 5.00 -10.99
CA LYS A 148 -19.53 5.94 -9.93
C LYS A 148 -18.65 5.26 -8.84
N LEU A 149 -17.41 5.74 -8.67
CA LEU A 149 -16.50 5.58 -7.52
C LEU A 149 -17.21 5.58 -6.15
N ILE A 150 -18.31 6.34 -6.00
CA ILE A 150 -19.21 6.28 -4.85
C ILE A 150 -20.45 5.44 -5.26
N PRO A 151 -20.66 4.25 -4.67
CA PRO A 151 -21.75 3.37 -5.06
C PRO A 151 -23.14 3.98 -4.76
N LYS A 152 -24.11 3.74 -5.65
CA LYS A 152 -25.52 4.15 -5.46
C LYS A 152 -26.12 3.51 -4.21
N MET A 153 -27.14 4.14 -3.61
CA MET A 153 -27.90 3.63 -2.45
C MET A 153 -28.48 2.21 -2.68
N GLU A 154 -28.74 1.81 -3.92
CA GLU A 154 -29.17 0.44 -4.28
C GLU A 154 -28.07 -0.62 -4.11
N THR A 155 -26.82 -0.30 -4.42
CA THR A 155 -25.65 -1.16 -4.20
C THR A 155 -25.38 -1.41 -2.71
N LEU A 156 -25.77 -0.47 -1.84
CA LEU A 156 -25.75 -0.62 -0.39
C LEU A 156 -26.75 -1.68 0.10
N ARG A 157 -27.92 -1.81 -0.56
CA ARG A 157 -28.95 -2.80 -0.22
C ARG A 157 -28.58 -4.24 -0.63
N GLN A 158 -27.69 -4.42 -1.61
CA GLN A 158 -27.33 -5.74 -2.16
C GLN A 158 -26.11 -6.41 -1.50
N GLY A 159 -25.50 -5.81 -0.47
CA GLY A 159 -24.39 -6.42 0.28
C GLY A 159 -23.03 -6.48 -0.44
N ALA A 160 -22.96 -6.02 -1.71
CA ALA A 160 -21.74 -6.01 -2.53
C ALA A 160 -20.58 -5.21 -1.91
N ILE A 161 -20.88 -4.14 -1.17
CA ILE A 161 -19.88 -3.32 -0.47
C ILE A 161 -19.22 -4.11 0.68
N GLY A 162 -20.01 -4.90 1.42
CA GLY A 162 -19.49 -5.75 2.50
C GLY A 162 -18.53 -6.81 1.98
N LYS A 163 -18.89 -7.47 0.87
CA LYS A 163 -18.03 -8.45 0.17
C LYS A 163 -16.73 -7.80 -0.33
N ARG A 164 -16.81 -6.66 -1.02
CA ARG A 164 -15.62 -5.93 -1.52
C ARG A 164 -14.66 -5.53 -0.40
N ARG A 165 -15.19 -5.02 0.71
CA ARG A 165 -14.38 -4.67 1.88
C ARG A 165 -13.74 -5.92 2.52
N LYS A 166 -14.39 -7.09 2.45
CA LYS A 166 -13.80 -8.38 2.84
C LYS A 166 -12.65 -8.77 1.91
N ASP A 167 -12.81 -8.61 0.60
CA ASP A 167 -11.77 -8.92 -0.39
C ASP A 167 -10.54 -8.04 -0.23
N ILE A 168 -10.73 -6.73 -0.01
CA ILE A 168 -9.62 -5.81 0.28
C ILE A 168 -8.88 -6.24 1.56
N ARG A 169 -9.59 -6.61 2.62
CA ARG A 169 -8.96 -7.14 3.85
C ARG A 169 -8.18 -8.42 3.58
N LEU A 170 -8.73 -9.32 2.75
CA LEU A 170 -8.06 -10.55 2.36
C LEU A 170 -6.77 -10.24 1.59
N MET A 171 -6.82 -9.33 0.62
CA MET A 171 -5.66 -8.87 -0.15
C MET A 171 -4.58 -8.25 0.74
N LEU A 172 -4.94 -7.35 1.67
CA LEU A 172 -4.00 -6.76 2.62
C LEU A 172 -3.30 -7.84 3.46
N GLY A 173 -4.07 -8.81 3.98
CA GLY A 173 -3.53 -9.94 4.73
C GLY A 173 -2.66 -10.86 3.86
N GLY A 174 -3.07 -11.14 2.63
CA GLY A 174 -2.35 -11.95 1.66
C GLY A 174 -1.00 -11.33 1.27
N CYS A 175 -0.96 -10.03 1.02
CA CYS A 175 0.28 -9.27 0.77
C CYS A 175 1.24 -9.32 1.96
N TRP A 176 0.74 -9.25 3.20
CA TRP A 176 1.58 -9.44 4.38
C TRP A 176 2.17 -10.86 4.46
N ARG A 177 1.31 -11.86 4.29
CA ARG A 177 1.70 -13.27 4.36
C ARG A 177 2.70 -13.65 3.29
N SER A 178 2.56 -13.13 2.07
CA SER A 178 3.49 -13.39 0.97
C SER A 178 4.93 -12.94 1.27
N CYS A 179 5.10 -11.97 2.17
CA CYS A 179 6.40 -11.49 2.61
C CYS A 179 7.15 -12.47 3.53
N ILE A 180 6.47 -13.42 4.19
CA ILE A 180 7.04 -14.19 5.31
C ILE A 180 6.71 -15.69 5.31
N GLU A 181 5.59 -16.11 4.73
CA GLU A 181 5.13 -17.50 4.74
C GLU A 181 5.77 -18.31 3.61
N ALA A 182 6.09 -19.57 3.87
CA ALA A 182 6.52 -20.49 2.82
C ALA A 182 5.32 -21.00 2.00
N GLY A 183 5.58 -21.54 0.82
CA GLY A 183 4.53 -22.07 -0.06
C GLY A 183 3.77 -21.00 -0.85
N GLU A 184 2.61 -21.39 -1.36
CA GLU A 184 1.80 -20.58 -2.31
C GLU A 184 0.63 -19.83 -1.65
N GLY A 185 0.43 -20.00 -0.34
CA GLY A 185 -0.62 -19.29 0.40
C GLY A 185 -2.06 -19.73 0.12
N ILE A 186 -2.25 -20.90 -0.51
CA ILE A 186 -3.55 -21.47 -0.88
C ILE A 186 -4.17 -22.26 0.29
N ASP A 187 -3.37 -23.13 0.92
CA ASP A 187 -3.85 -24.01 1.99
C ASP A 187 -3.78 -23.30 3.35
N LEU A 188 -4.81 -22.51 3.64
CA LEU A 188 -4.94 -21.83 4.94
C LEU A 188 -5.48 -22.72 6.05
N THR A 189 -5.99 -23.89 5.67
CA THR A 189 -6.77 -24.81 6.50
C THR A 189 -6.12 -26.19 6.63
N SER A 190 -5.05 -26.48 5.89
CA SER A 190 -4.35 -27.77 6.01
C SER A 190 -3.46 -27.76 7.25
N ASP A 191 -3.56 -28.85 8.03
CA ASP A 191 -2.71 -29.12 9.19
C ASP A 191 -1.34 -29.70 8.77
N ASP A 192 -1.13 -29.95 7.48
CA ASP A 192 0.13 -30.47 6.97
C ASP A 192 1.26 -29.46 7.20
N PRO A 193 2.42 -29.90 7.68
CA PRO A 193 3.57 -29.01 7.85
C PRO A 193 3.98 -28.47 6.47
N ILE A 194 4.02 -27.15 6.33
CA ILE A 194 4.52 -26.50 5.11
C ILE A 194 5.96 -26.97 4.86
N THR A 195 6.15 -27.85 3.89
CA THR A 195 7.44 -28.43 3.49
C THR A 195 8.21 -27.53 2.51
N ALA A 196 7.53 -26.51 1.96
CA ALA A 196 8.13 -25.56 1.03
C ALA A 196 9.31 -24.80 1.67
N PRO A 197 10.35 -24.45 0.88
CA PRO A 197 11.48 -23.67 1.37
C PRO A 197 11.05 -22.34 2.03
N PRO A 198 11.68 -21.93 3.13
CA PRO A 198 11.34 -20.67 3.80
C PRO A 198 11.57 -19.49 2.84
N PHE A 199 10.63 -18.55 2.82
CA PHE A 199 10.75 -17.30 2.07
C PHE A 199 10.53 -16.14 3.01
N VAL A 200 11.47 -15.19 3.04
CA VAL A 200 11.31 -13.93 3.76
C VAL A 200 11.83 -12.81 2.88
N ALA A 201 10.99 -11.82 2.58
CA ALA A 201 11.31 -10.73 1.69
C ALA A 201 12.46 -9.86 2.22
N ASP A 202 13.42 -9.57 1.35
CA ASP A 202 14.51 -8.61 1.54
C ASP A 202 14.22 -7.25 0.88
N ALA A 203 13.27 -7.23 -0.05
CA ALA A 203 12.71 -6.03 -0.70
C ALA A 203 11.29 -6.32 -1.21
N ILE A 204 10.49 -5.27 -1.35
CA ILE A 204 9.13 -5.32 -1.89
C ILE A 204 9.08 -4.47 -3.16
N VAL A 205 8.52 -5.04 -4.22
CA VAL A 205 8.05 -4.30 -5.40
C VAL A 205 6.51 -4.37 -5.38
N ALA A 206 5.82 -3.29 -5.71
CA ALA A 206 4.36 -3.32 -5.70
C ALA A 206 3.73 -2.33 -6.68
N ASN A 207 2.53 -2.63 -7.16
CA ASN A 207 1.67 -1.62 -7.76
C ASN A 207 0.79 -0.92 -6.70
N PRO A 208 0.40 0.35 -6.90
CA PRO A 208 -0.42 1.10 -5.94
C PRO A 208 -1.74 0.43 -5.54
N PRO A 209 -2.50 -0.23 -6.46
CA PRO A 209 -3.75 -0.92 -6.11
C PRO A 209 -3.64 -2.02 -5.04
N SER A 210 -2.42 -2.47 -4.70
CA SER A 210 -2.21 -3.44 -3.62
C SER A 210 -2.50 -2.89 -2.22
N PHE A 211 -2.37 -1.57 -2.01
CA PHE A 211 -2.51 -0.82 -0.74
C PHE A 211 -1.63 -1.26 0.45
N ALA A 212 -1.20 -2.52 0.51
CA ALA A 212 -0.43 -3.10 1.61
C ALA A 212 1.05 -2.71 1.60
N HIS A 213 1.56 -2.30 0.42
CA HIS A 213 2.98 -2.12 0.09
C HIS A 213 3.81 -1.41 1.18
N VAL A 214 3.52 -0.13 1.46
CA VAL A 214 4.33 0.71 2.37
C VAL A 214 4.19 0.28 3.81
N HIS A 215 3.05 -0.30 4.18
CA HIS A 215 2.81 -0.79 5.53
C HIS A 215 3.53 -2.12 5.79
N CYS A 216 3.56 -3.02 4.80
CA CYS A 216 4.36 -4.24 4.85
C CYS A 216 5.85 -3.90 4.90
N ALA A 217 6.31 -2.98 4.05
CA ALA A 217 7.69 -2.51 4.03
C ALA A 217 8.10 -1.84 5.36
N GLU A 218 7.21 -1.02 5.94
CA GLU A 218 7.38 -0.45 7.26
C GLU A 218 7.51 -1.55 8.30
N LYS A 219 6.64 -2.56 8.34
CA LYS A 219 6.73 -3.62 9.36
C LYS A 219 8.02 -4.44 9.20
N MET A 220 8.34 -4.86 7.98
CA MET A 220 9.53 -5.66 7.65
C MET A 220 10.84 -4.88 7.83
N GLY A 221 10.83 -3.56 7.64
CA GLY A 221 12.03 -2.74 7.62
C GLY A 221 12.90 -2.97 6.38
N VAL A 222 12.29 -3.31 5.25
CA VAL A 222 12.96 -3.57 3.95
C VAL A 222 12.64 -2.45 2.95
N PRO A 223 13.46 -2.28 1.90
CA PRO A 223 13.16 -1.33 0.82
C PRO A 223 11.85 -1.65 0.09
N LEU A 224 11.18 -0.59 -0.38
CA LEU A 224 9.97 -0.63 -1.20
C LEU A 224 10.25 0.12 -2.49
N HIS A 225 9.83 -0.45 -3.61
CA HIS A 225 9.80 0.19 -4.92
C HIS A 225 8.40 0.06 -5.50
N LEU A 226 7.76 1.17 -5.84
CA LEU A 226 6.47 1.14 -6.52
C LEU A 226 6.67 1.12 -8.03
N MET A 227 6.00 0.24 -8.74
CA MET A 227 6.04 0.25 -10.20
C MET A 227 4.63 0.22 -10.75
N PHE A 228 4.39 0.94 -11.84
CA PHE A 228 3.05 0.99 -12.40
C PHE A 228 3.02 1.33 -13.88
N THR A 229 1.89 1.01 -14.51
CA THR A 229 1.66 1.20 -15.95
C THR A 229 1.01 2.54 -16.26
N MET A 230 0.39 3.22 -15.30
CA MET A 230 -0.27 4.52 -15.47
C MET A 230 0.22 5.55 -14.44
N PRO A 231 0.13 6.86 -14.72
CA PRO A 231 0.61 7.87 -13.80
C PRO A 231 -0.11 7.85 -12.44
N TRP A 232 0.68 7.97 -11.36
CA TRP A 232 0.20 7.96 -9.98
C TRP A 232 0.92 8.98 -9.08
N SER A 233 1.98 9.61 -9.59
CA SER A 233 2.80 10.58 -8.88
C SER A 233 2.41 11.99 -9.30
N PRO A 234 2.26 12.92 -8.34
CA PRO A 234 1.92 14.30 -8.65
C PRO A 234 2.84 14.93 -9.70
N THR A 235 2.25 15.62 -10.67
CA THR A 235 2.95 16.42 -11.69
C THR A 235 2.08 17.57 -12.16
N GLN A 236 2.73 18.64 -12.62
CA GLN A 236 2.10 19.77 -13.29
C GLN A 236 1.78 19.51 -14.76
N ALA A 237 2.34 18.46 -15.38
CA ALA A 237 2.25 18.20 -16.82
C ALA A 237 0.87 17.69 -17.27
N PHE A 238 0.18 16.89 -16.44
CA PHE A 238 -1.12 16.31 -16.74
C PHE A 238 -1.83 15.89 -15.44
N SER A 239 -3.16 15.85 -15.47
CA SER A 239 -3.97 15.44 -14.31
C SER A 239 -3.87 13.94 -14.03
N HIS A 240 -4.25 13.55 -12.81
CA HIS A 240 -4.40 12.16 -12.43
C HIS A 240 -5.32 11.43 -13.43
N PRO A 241 -4.95 10.26 -13.99
CA PRO A 241 -5.75 9.58 -15.03
C PRO A 241 -7.19 9.24 -14.61
N LEU A 242 -7.40 9.02 -13.31
CA LEU A 242 -8.73 8.77 -12.71
C LEU A 242 -9.53 10.05 -12.37
N ALA A 243 -9.03 11.24 -12.71
CA ALA A 243 -9.69 12.52 -12.42
C ALA A 243 -10.09 13.24 -13.72
N ASN A 244 -11.28 13.84 -13.69
CA ASN A 244 -11.74 14.84 -14.64
C ASN A 244 -11.57 16.22 -14.00
N VAL A 245 -10.53 16.95 -14.34
CA VAL A 245 -10.29 18.26 -13.71
C VAL A 245 -11.05 19.33 -14.48
N ARG A 246 -11.95 20.05 -13.81
CA ARG A 246 -12.67 21.21 -14.36
C ARG A 246 -11.99 22.47 -13.84
N VAL A 247 -11.26 23.14 -14.73
CA VAL A 247 -10.55 24.37 -14.42
C VAL A 247 -11.46 25.55 -14.75
N ARG A 248 -11.84 26.34 -13.74
CA ARG A 248 -12.57 27.61 -13.95
C ARG A 248 -11.63 28.80 -13.85
N ASP A 249 -10.98 28.97 -12.70
CA ASP A 249 -10.18 30.18 -12.40
C ASP A 249 -8.72 29.88 -11.98
N THR A 250 -8.24 28.64 -12.19
CA THR A 250 -6.90 28.20 -11.76
C THR A 250 -5.96 27.92 -12.95
N LYS A 251 -4.64 27.99 -12.75
CA LYS A 251 -3.68 27.56 -13.77
C LYS A 251 -3.79 26.04 -14.02
N PRO A 252 -3.81 25.55 -15.27
CA PRO A 252 -3.90 24.11 -15.57
C PRO A 252 -2.81 23.27 -14.88
N SER A 253 -1.60 23.80 -14.74
CA SER A 253 -0.50 23.12 -14.02
C SER A 253 -0.78 22.88 -12.54
N VAL A 254 -1.44 23.82 -11.88
CA VAL A 254 -1.85 23.70 -10.47
C VAL A 254 -2.99 22.69 -10.35
N ALA A 255 -3.97 22.77 -11.25
CA ALA A 255 -5.11 21.85 -11.26
C ALA A 255 -4.68 20.39 -11.54
N ASN A 256 -3.73 20.20 -12.46
CA ASN A 256 -3.09 18.90 -12.73
C ASN A 256 -2.45 18.34 -11.47
N PHE A 257 -1.63 19.13 -10.78
CA PHE A 257 -0.95 18.69 -9.56
C PHE A 257 -1.94 18.37 -8.43
N ALA A 258 -2.91 19.25 -8.19
CA ALA A 258 -3.91 19.10 -7.12
C ALA A 258 -4.78 17.85 -7.31
N SER A 259 -5.05 17.45 -8.55
CA SER A 259 -5.85 16.26 -8.85
C SER A 259 -5.31 14.96 -8.22
N TYR A 260 -3.98 14.85 -8.04
CA TYR A 260 -3.36 13.69 -7.39
C TYR A 260 -3.65 13.65 -5.89
N ALA A 261 -3.52 14.79 -5.21
CA ALA A 261 -3.81 14.89 -3.78
C ALA A 261 -5.28 14.57 -3.48
N LEU A 262 -6.18 15.12 -4.30
CA LEU A 262 -7.62 14.87 -4.18
C LEU A 262 -7.99 13.41 -4.47
N MET A 263 -7.37 12.79 -5.48
CA MET A 263 -7.58 11.36 -5.75
C MET A 263 -7.08 10.49 -4.58
N GLU A 264 -5.92 10.80 -4.00
CA GLU A 264 -5.41 10.09 -2.81
C GLU A 264 -6.37 10.24 -1.62
N MET A 265 -6.97 11.42 -1.42
CA MET A 265 -7.98 11.63 -0.38
C MET A 265 -9.23 10.77 -0.60
N VAL A 266 -9.75 10.72 -1.83
CA VAL A 266 -10.92 9.89 -2.18
C VAL A 266 -10.62 8.40 -1.97
N ILE A 267 -9.43 7.94 -2.39
CA ILE A 267 -8.98 6.56 -2.13
C ILE A 267 -8.92 6.31 -0.62
N TRP A 268 -8.36 7.24 0.15
CA TRP A 268 -8.26 7.11 1.60
C TRP A 268 -9.61 7.05 2.30
N GLN A 269 -10.61 7.84 1.88
CA GLN A 269 -11.97 7.74 2.40
C GLN A 269 -12.59 6.35 2.14
N GLY A 270 -12.29 5.73 1.00
CA GLY A 270 -12.80 4.41 0.65
C GLY A 270 -12.16 3.24 1.40
N VAL A 271 -10.84 3.28 1.65
CA VAL A 271 -10.08 2.13 2.18
C VAL A 271 -9.23 2.42 3.42
N GLY A 272 -9.16 3.66 3.89
CA GLY A 272 -8.27 4.09 4.98
C GLY A 272 -8.57 3.41 6.31
N ASP A 273 -9.83 3.13 6.61
CA ASP A 273 -10.22 2.40 7.82
C ASP A 273 -9.80 0.92 7.77
N LEU A 274 -9.86 0.29 6.58
CA LEU A 274 -9.33 -1.07 6.34
C LEU A 274 -7.82 -1.11 6.50
N ILE A 275 -7.13 -0.11 5.95
CA ILE A 275 -5.68 0.03 6.07
C ILE A 275 -5.29 0.24 7.53
N ASN A 276 -5.98 1.11 8.26
CA ASN A 276 -5.71 1.35 9.68
C ASN A 276 -6.02 0.14 10.55
N ALA A 277 -7.08 -0.61 10.26
CA ALA A 277 -7.35 -1.88 10.91
C ALA A 277 -6.23 -2.89 10.65
N PHE A 278 -5.76 -3.01 9.42
CA PHE A 278 -4.63 -3.87 9.05
C PHE A 278 -3.33 -3.44 9.75
N ARG A 279 -2.99 -2.15 9.71
CA ARG A 279 -1.82 -1.58 10.40
C ARG A 279 -1.86 -1.91 11.89
N ARG A 280 -2.98 -1.63 12.55
CA ARG A 280 -3.11 -1.79 14.00
C ARG A 280 -3.18 -3.25 14.43
N PHE A 281 -4.05 -4.03 13.82
CA PHE A 281 -4.40 -5.36 14.32
C PHE A 281 -3.56 -6.48 13.71
N GLU A 282 -3.04 -6.34 12.49
CA GLU A 282 -2.17 -7.35 11.87
C GLU A 282 -0.69 -7.02 12.00
N LEU A 283 -0.32 -5.76 11.73
CA LEU A 283 1.09 -5.36 11.74
C LEU A 283 1.55 -4.85 13.11
N GLY A 284 0.64 -4.38 13.97
CA GLY A 284 1.00 -3.71 15.23
C GLY A 284 1.75 -2.40 14.99
N LEU A 285 1.31 -1.65 13.97
CA LEU A 285 1.79 -0.32 13.60
C LEU A 285 0.77 0.75 14.01
N GLU A 286 1.22 1.99 14.11
CA GLU A 286 0.36 3.15 14.39
C GLU A 286 -0.62 3.40 13.25
N GLN A 287 -1.84 3.82 13.59
CA GLN A 287 -2.79 4.34 12.61
C GLN A 287 -2.31 5.63 11.93
N LEU A 288 -2.70 5.82 10.68
CA LEU A 288 -2.52 7.08 9.97
C LEU A 288 -3.82 7.88 10.07
N ASP A 289 -3.74 9.18 10.33
CA ASP A 289 -4.91 10.06 10.27
C ASP A 289 -5.15 10.57 8.83
N VAL A 290 -6.30 11.21 8.64
CA VAL A 290 -6.78 11.72 7.35
C VAL A 290 -5.86 12.79 6.75
N MET A 291 -5.01 13.43 7.56
CA MET A 291 -4.05 14.44 7.06
C MET A 291 -2.69 13.82 6.72
N ARG A 292 -2.27 12.77 7.44
CA ARG A 292 -0.99 12.09 7.23
C ARG A 292 -1.01 11.04 6.12
N ALA A 293 -2.17 10.45 5.86
CA ALA A 293 -2.29 9.37 4.90
C ALA A 293 -2.26 9.82 3.44
N PRO A 294 -2.97 10.90 3.03
CA PRO A 294 -2.76 11.49 1.72
C PRO A 294 -1.31 11.96 1.56
N SER A 295 -0.76 11.79 0.37
CA SER A 295 0.60 12.16 -0.02
C SER A 295 1.71 11.47 0.76
N LEU A 296 1.41 10.37 1.47
CA LEU A 296 2.39 9.61 2.22
C LEU A 296 3.55 9.11 1.33
N ILE A 297 3.21 8.59 0.13
CA ILE A 297 4.17 8.03 -0.81
C ILE A 297 5.13 9.10 -1.35
N PRO A 298 4.65 10.24 -1.88
CA PRO A 298 5.51 11.38 -2.23
C PRO A 298 6.36 11.90 -1.06
N ARG A 299 5.77 12.05 0.14
CA ARG A 299 6.48 12.56 1.33
C ARG A 299 7.63 11.67 1.77
N LEU A 300 7.45 10.35 1.70
CA LEU A 300 8.49 9.37 2.01
C LEU A 300 9.53 9.22 0.89
N ARG A 301 9.31 9.86 -0.28
CA ARG A 301 10.11 9.71 -1.51
C ARG A 301 10.32 8.23 -1.82
N VAL A 302 9.24 7.46 -1.80
CA VAL A 302 9.29 6.04 -2.17
C VAL A 302 9.68 5.96 -3.64
N PRO A 303 10.74 5.19 -4.00
CA PRO A 303 11.12 5.00 -5.40
C PRO A 303 9.94 4.53 -6.25
N PHE A 304 9.79 5.13 -7.43
CA PHE A 304 8.71 4.84 -8.35
C PHE A 304 9.25 4.60 -9.76
N THR A 305 8.83 3.53 -10.44
CA THR A 305 9.15 3.30 -11.85
C THR A 305 7.90 3.11 -12.67
N TYR A 306 7.79 3.90 -13.72
CA TYR A 306 6.73 3.77 -14.69
C TYR A 306 7.14 2.90 -15.87
N MET A 307 6.29 1.91 -16.15
CA MET A 307 6.51 0.88 -17.16
C MET A 307 5.79 1.24 -18.47
N TRP A 308 5.92 2.49 -18.91
CA TRP A 308 5.51 2.95 -20.23
C TRP A 308 6.71 3.46 -21.02
N SER A 309 6.55 3.53 -22.34
CA SER A 309 7.59 4.03 -23.24
C SER A 309 7.85 5.53 -23.03
N PRO A 310 9.08 5.97 -22.72
CA PRO A 310 9.43 7.39 -22.69
C PRO A 310 9.23 8.07 -24.06
N SER A 311 9.19 7.31 -25.15
CA SER A 311 8.88 7.80 -26.50
C SER A 311 7.39 8.11 -26.68
N LEU A 312 6.51 7.48 -25.90
CA LEU A 312 5.07 7.75 -25.88
C LEU A 312 4.73 8.89 -24.91
N LEU A 313 5.29 8.83 -23.70
CA LEU A 313 5.15 9.85 -22.67
C LEU A 313 6.49 10.03 -21.94
N PRO A 314 7.24 11.11 -22.20
CA PRO A 314 8.49 11.36 -21.53
C PRO A 314 8.29 11.65 -20.04
N LYS A 315 9.35 11.48 -19.26
CA LYS A 315 9.39 11.85 -17.84
C LYS A 315 9.12 13.36 -17.68
N PRO A 316 8.11 13.79 -16.90
CA PRO A 316 7.91 15.19 -16.52
C PRO A 316 9.14 15.81 -15.85
N ASP A 317 9.39 17.08 -16.17
CA ASP A 317 10.55 17.82 -15.66
C ASP A 317 10.49 18.09 -14.15
N ASP A 318 9.29 18.06 -13.57
CA ASP A 318 9.05 18.23 -12.13
C ASP A 318 9.19 16.93 -11.32
N TRP A 319 9.44 15.79 -11.97
CA TRP A 319 9.76 14.53 -11.30
C TRP A 319 11.24 14.40 -10.96
N GLN A 320 11.53 14.11 -9.68
CA GLN A 320 12.89 13.93 -9.17
C GLN A 320 13.50 12.57 -9.56
N ASP A 321 14.77 12.35 -9.23
CA ASP A 321 15.56 11.15 -9.58
C ASP A 321 15.07 9.83 -8.94
N HIS A 322 14.13 9.89 -7.99
CA HIS A 322 13.52 8.68 -7.43
C HIS A 322 12.32 8.17 -8.24
N ILE A 323 11.94 8.88 -9.32
CA ILE A 323 10.87 8.53 -10.22
C ILE A 323 11.45 8.33 -11.62
N ASP A 324 11.35 7.11 -12.17
CA ASP A 324 11.89 6.75 -13.48
C ASP A 324 10.78 6.36 -14.46
N VAL A 325 11.02 6.56 -15.76
CA VAL A 325 10.21 6.03 -16.87
C VAL A 325 11.13 5.13 -17.70
N THR A 326 10.81 3.84 -17.82
CA THR A 326 11.79 2.82 -18.26
C THR A 326 11.45 2.10 -19.56
N GLY A 327 10.24 2.25 -20.08
CA GLY A 327 9.75 1.42 -21.19
C GLY A 327 8.70 0.41 -20.74
N PHE A 328 7.98 -0.16 -21.71
CA PHE A 328 7.03 -1.23 -21.43
C PHE A 328 7.75 -2.56 -21.18
N ASN A 329 7.28 -3.30 -20.17
CA ASN A 329 7.82 -4.63 -19.86
C ASN A 329 7.08 -5.69 -20.68
N PHE A 330 7.58 -5.94 -21.89
CA PHE A 330 7.00 -6.97 -22.76
C PHE A 330 7.39 -8.37 -22.30
N LEU A 331 6.40 -9.27 -22.34
CA LEU A 331 6.62 -10.71 -22.23
C LEU A 331 6.49 -11.29 -23.64
N SER A 332 7.57 -11.83 -24.18
CA SER A 332 7.52 -12.53 -25.47
C SER A 332 6.57 -13.72 -25.37
N ALA A 333 5.77 -13.96 -26.41
CA ALA A 333 4.96 -15.18 -26.53
C ALA A 333 5.82 -16.42 -26.32
N ASN A 334 5.16 -17.46 -25.80
CA ASN A 334 5.77 -18.77 -25.77
C ASN A 334 6.07 -19.21 -27.21
N ALA A 335 7.29 -19.69 -27.46
CA ALA A 335 7.71 -20.18 -28.78
C ALA A 335 6.81 -21.33 -29.27
N ASP A 336 6.13 -22.00 -28.33
CA ASP A 336 5.26 -23.15 -28.57
C ASP A 336 3.79 -22.77 -28.81
N TYR A 337 3.45 -21.49 -29.01
CA TYR A 337 2.07 -21.12 -29.34
C TYR A 337 1.67 -21.66 -30.72
N VAL A 338 0.72 -22.59 -30.72
CA VAL A 338 0.12 -23.13 -31.95
C VAL A 338 -1.21 -22.40 -32.21
N PRO A 339 -1.31 -21.57 -33.26
CA PRO A 339 -2.55 -20.90 -33.61
C PRO A 339 -3.60 -21.92 -34.11
N PRO A 340 -4.89 -21.70 -33.85
CA PRO A 340 -5.97 -22.48 -34.46
C PRO A 340 -5.91 -22.44 -36.00
N SER A 341 -6.19 -23.57 -36.66
CA SER A 341 -6.06 -23.70 -38.12
C SER A 341 -7.03 -22.82 -38.90
N ASP A 342 -8.24 -22.66 -38.37
CA ASP A 342 -9.29 -21.78 -38.92
C ASP A 342 -8.90 -20.31 -38.86
N LEU A 343 -8.20 -19.87 -37.79
CA LEU A 343 -7.65 -18.53 -37.69
C LEU A 343 -6.56 -18.28 -38.73
N VAL A 344 -5.66 -19.26 -38.95
CA VAL A 344 -4.60 -19.16 -39.96
C VAL A 344 -5.22 -19.07 -41.35
N GLU A 345 -6.17 -19.95 -41.66
CA GLU A 345 -6.89 -19.94 -42.93
C GLU A 345 -7.59 -18.60 -43.20
N PHE A 346 -8.27 -18.03 -42.19
CA PHE A 346 -8.88 -16.70 -42.32
C PHE A 346 -7.84 -15.61 -42.61
N LEU A 347 -6.72 -15.62 -41.89
CA LEU A 347 -5.65 -14.64 -42.07
C LEU A 347 -5.05 -14.72 -43.49
N ASP A 348 -4.77 -15.93 -43.97
CA ASP A 348 -4.11 -16.17 -45.27
C ASP A 348 -5.05 -15.90 -46.47
N ASN A 349 -6.36 -16.06 -46.31
CA ASN A 349 -7.35 -15.87 -47.37
C ASN A 349 -7.76 -14.40 -47.63
N GLY A 350 -6.83 -13.43 -47.51
CA GLY A 350 -7.07 -12.04 -47.91
C GLY A 350 -6.15 -10.98 -47.30
N PRO A 351 -6.50 -9.68 -47.39
CA PRO A 351 -5.67 -8.59 -46.85
C PRO A 351 -5.71 -8.52 -45.31
N PRO A 352 -4.65 -8.03 -44.63
CA PRO A 352 -4.59 -7.99 -43.17
C PRO A 352 -5.85 -7.39 -42.51
N PRO A 353 -6.57 -8.15 -41.66
CA PRO A 353 -7.80 -7.67 -41.04
C PRO A 353 -7.54 -6.62 -39.95
N LEU A 354 -8.58 -5.90 -39.55
CA LEU A 354 -8.62 -5.07 -38.34
C LEU A 354 -8.71 -5.99 -37.11
N TYR A 355 -8.11 -5.61 -35.98
CA TYR A 355 -8.42 -6.23 -34.69
C TYR A 355 -9.40 -5.37 -33.90
N ILE A 356 -10.46 -5.97 -33.35
CA ILE A 356 -11.44 -5.30 -32.50
C ILE A 356 -11.59 -6.11 -31.20
N GLY A 357 -11.20 -5.52 -30.08
CA GLY A 357 -11.28 -6.20 -28.79
C GLY A 357 -11.38 -5.25 -27.60
N PHE A 358 -12.53 -5.22 -26.95
CA PHE A 358 -12.76 -4.38 -25.76
C PHE A 358 -12.38 -5.09 -24.45
N GLY A 359 -11.81 -6.29 -24.50
CA GLY A 359 -11.40 -7.03 -23.30
C GLY A 359 -12.60 -7.55 -22.49
N SER A 360 -12.41 -7.76 -21.18
CA SER A 360 -13.42 -8.31 -20.27
C SER A 360 -14.45 -7.27 -19.80
N ILE A 361 -14.91 -6.39 -20.69
CA ILE A 361 -15.87 -5.34 -20.33
C ILE A 361 -17.29 -5.91 -20.40
N VAL A 362 -18.05 -5.69 -19.32
CA VAL A 362 -19.48 -6.00 -19.26
C VAL A 362 -20.22 -4.81 -19.85
N VAL A 363 -20.95 -5.03 -20.94
CA VAL A 363 -21.80 -4.02 -21.56
C VAL A 363 -23.26 -4.41 -21.37
N ASP A 364 -24.15 -3.42 -21.27
CA ASP A 364 -25.58 -3.65 -21.02
C ASP A 364 -26.26 -4.41 -22.18
N ASP A 365 -25.85 -4.13 -23.43
CA ASP A 365 -26.37 -4.77 -24.64
C ASP A 365 -25.21 -5.21 -25.56
N PRO A 366 -24.68 -6.44 -25.36
CA PRO A 366 -23.60 -7.00 -26.18
C PRO A 366 -23.99 -7.23 -27.65
N ASP A 367 -25.28 -7.50 -27.92
CA ASP A 367 -25.78 -7.76 -29.26
C ASP A 367 -25.83 -6.48 -30.09
N ALA A 368 -26.31 -5.38 -29.51
CA ALA A 368 -26.29 -4.07 -30.16
C ALA A 368 -24.85 -3.60 -30.45
N LEU A 369 -23.91 -3.82 -29.52
CA LEU A 369 -22.50 -3.52 -29.75
C LEU A 369 -21.92 -4.38 -30.87
N THR A 370 -22.23 -5.68 -30.89
CA THR A 370 -21.80 -6.58 -31.96
C THR A 370 -22.32 -6.11 -33.32
N LYS A 371 -23.61 -5.77 -33.42
CA LYS A 371 -24.22 -5.24 -34.64
C LYS A 371 -23.51 -3.96 -35.11
N MET A 372 -23.31 -2.99 -34.22
CA MET A 372 -22.63 -1.74 -34.54
C MET A 372 -21.20 -1.96 -35.07
N ILE A 373 -20.46 -2.91 -34.51
CA ILE A 373 -19.14 -3.30 -35.01
C ILE A 373 -19.24 -3.84 -36.43
N LEU A 374 -20.18 -4.75 -36.70
CA LEU A 374 -20.37 -5.35 -38.03
C LEU A 374 -20.77 -4.31 -39.08
N ASP A 375 -21.65 -3.38 -38.71
CA ASP A 375 -22.07 -2.27 -39.56
C ASP A 375 -20.85 -1.40 -39.94
N ALA A 376 -19.99 -1.04 -38.97
CA ALA A 376 -18.77 -0.26 -39.24
C ALA A 376 -17.75 -1.01 -40.12
N VAL A 377 -17.60 -2.33 -39.92
CA VAL A 377 -16.74 -3.18 -40.74
C VAL A 377 -17.25 -3.21 -42.19
N GLU A 378 -18.56 -3.32 -42.38
CA GLU A 378 -19.19 -3.27 -43.70
C GLU A 378 -19.01 -1.91 -44.39
N MET A 379 -19.23 -0.81 -43.67
CA MET A 379 -19.04 0.56 -44.20
C MET A 379 -17.60 0.81 -44.68
N THR A 380 -16.61 0.20 -44.02
CA THR A 380 -15.19 0.40 -44.33
C THR A 380 -14.66 -0.60 -45.37
N GLY A 381 -15.42 -1.65 -45.68
CA GLY A 381 -15.04 -2.73 -46.59
C GLY A 381 -13.83 -3.55 -46.11
N GLN A 382 -13.52 -3.52 -44.82
CA GLN A 382 -12.37 -4.22 -44.25
C GLN A 382 -12.74 -5.60 -43.73
N ARG A 383 -11.75 -6.49 -43.58
CA ARG A 383 -11.92 -7.73 -42.81
C ARG A 383 -11.67 -7.45 -41.34
N ALA A 384 -12.30 -8.18 -40.41
CA ALA A 384 -12.14 -7.95 -38.98
C ALA A 384 -11.99 -9.23 -38.15
N LEU A 385 -11.14 -9.15 -37.14
CA LEU A 385 -11.01 -10.11 -36.04
C LEU A 385 -11.69 -9.52 -34.81
N VAL A 386 -12.77 -10.13 -34.35
CA VAL A 386 -13.53 -9.66 -33.19
C VAL A 386 -13.27 -10.57 -32.00
N SER A 387 -12.60 -10.06 -30.97
CA SER A 387 -12.35 -10.81 -29.74
C SER A 387 -13.63 -10.89 -28.90
N LYS A 388 -14.10 -12.12 -28.63
CA LYS A 388 -15.37 -12.36 -27.92
C LYS A 388 -15.41 -11.81 -26.48
N GLY A 389 -14.24 -11.70 -25.83
CA GLY A 389 -14.14 -11.24 -24.43
C GLY A 389 -14.97 -12.08 -23.44
N TRP A 390 -15.17 -11.54 -22.22
CA TRP A 390 -16.06 -12.13 -21.20
C TRP A 390 -17.52 -11.67 -21.37
N GLY A 391 -17.74 -10.61 -22.15
CA GLY A 391 -19.05 -9.99 -22.37
C GLY A 391 -19.92 -10.68 -23.42
N GLY A 392 -19.48 -11.81 -23.98
CA GLY A 392 -20.27 -12.59 -24.93
C GLY A 392 -20.45 -11.91 -26.29
N LEU A 393 -19.47 -11.13 -26.75
CA LEU A 393 -19.51 -10.59 -28.12
C LEU A 393 -19.51 -11.75 -29.10
N GLY A 394 -20.55 -11.81 -29.95
CA GLY A 394 -20.72 -12.85 -30.94
C GLY A 394 -22.00 -13.66 -30.72
N ALA A 395 -23.01 -13.36 -31.52
CA ALA A 395 -24.10 -14.30 -31.72
C ALA A 395 -23.54 -15.52 -32.47
N GLU A 396 -23.72 -16.73 -31.95
CA GLU A 396 -23.39 -18.02 -32.59
C GLU A 396 -24.10 -18.24 -33.95
N LYS A 397 -24.79 -17.22 -34.48
CA LYS A 397 -25.62 -17.23 -35.67
C LYS A 397 -25.16 -16.28 -36.79
N ILE A 398 -24.04 -15.55 -36.62
CA ILE A 398 -23.56 -14.59 -37.63
C ILE A 398 -22.47 -15.24 -38.49
N ASN A 399 -22.85 -15.65 -39.71
CA ASN A 399 -21.92 -16.21 -40.70
C ASN A 399 -21.56 -15.14 -41.75
N ARG A 400 -20.47 -14.40 -41.50
CA ARG A 400 -19.92 -13.35 -42.36
C ARG A 400 -18.48 -13.75 -42.77
N PRO A 401 -18.16 -13.90 -44.06
CA PRO A 401 -16.83 -14.37 -44.49
C PRO A 401 -15.70 -13.35 -44.24
N ASP A 402 -16.05 -12.08 -44.03
CA ASP A 402 -15.15 -10.97 -43.72
C ASP A 402 -14.86 -10.80 -42.22
N VAL A 403 -15.53 -11.56 -41.35
CA VAL A 403 -15.40 -11.44 -39.88
C VAL A 403 -15.08 -12.78 -39.24
N PHE A 404 -14.02 -12.81 -38.43
CA PHE A 404 -13.66 -13.98 -37.63
C PHE A 404 -13.73 -13.66 -36.14
N PHE A 405 -14.52 -14.43 -35.40
CA PHE A 405 -14.65 -14.27 -33.95
C PHE A 405 -13.53 -15.01 -33.23
N LEU A 406 -12.64 -14.24 -32.62
CA LEU A 406 -11.42 -14.71 -32.01
C LEU A 406 -11.63 -15.13 -30.54
N GLY A 407 -11.09 -16.30 -30.21
CA GLY A 407 -10.87 -16.72 -28.82
C GLY A 407 -9.66 -16.03 -28.17
N ASN A 408 -9.00 -16.71 -27.24
CA ASN A 408 -7.80 -16.19 -26.59
C ASN A 408 -6.59 -16.36 -27.51
N CYS A 409 -5.90 -15.27 -27.86
CA CYS A 409 -4.74 -15.28 -28.78
C CYS A 409 -3.67 -14.28 -28.29
N PRO A 410 -2.37 -14.66 -28.26
CA PRO A 410 -1.30 -13.74 -27.89
C PRO A 410 -1.21 -12.53 -28.84
N HIS A 411 -1.32 -11.32 -28.30
CA HIS A 411 -1.31 -10.08 -29.09
C HIS A 411 0.00 -9.86 -29.85
N ASP A 412 1.14 -10.29 -29.31
CA ASP A 412 2.45 -10.13 -29.96
C ASP A 412 2.64 -11.05 -31.18
N TRP A 413 1.88 -12.15 -31.25
CA TRP A 413 1.73 -12.95 -32.45
C TRP A 413 0.68 -12.33 -33.38
N LEU A 414 -0.51 -12.03 -32.86
CA LEU A 414 -1.65 -11.61 -33.67
C LEU A 414 -1.45 -10.24 -34.32
N PHE A 415 -1.01 -9.24 -33.56
CA PHE A 415 -0.95 -7.86 -34.04
C PHE A 415 0.12 -7.66 -35.12
N LYS A 416 1.03 -8.63 -35.34
CA LYS A 416 1.91 -8.64 -36.51
C LYS A 416 1.15 -8.85 -37.83
N ARG A 417 -0.08 -9.35 -37.78
CA ARG A 417 -0.89 -9.77 -38.95
C ARG A 417 -2.16 -8.95 -39.14
N VAL A 418 -2.32 -7.85 -38.40
CA VAL A 418 -3.49 -6.96 -38.48
C VAL A 418 -3.10 -5.59 -39.01
N SER A 419 -4.03 -4.88 -39.63
CA SER A 419 -3.81 -3.56 -40.20
C SER A 419 -3.89 -2.45 -39.14
N CYS A 420 -4.88 -2.50 -38.25
CA CYS A 420 -5.00 -1.60 -37.09
C CYS A 420 -5.61 -2.31 -35.88
N VAL A 421 -5.51 -1.68 -34.71
CA VAL A 421 -6.00 -2.21 -33.43
C VAL A 421 -7.06 -1.27 -32.86
N ILE A 422 -8.27 -1.78 -32.63
CA ILE A 422 -9.36 -1.07 -31.97
C ILE A 422 -9.62 -1.76 -30.63
N HIS A 423 -9.47 -1.02 -29.54
CA HIS A 423 -9.65 -1.59 -28.23
C HIS A 423 -10.07 -0.54 -27.19
N HIS A 424 -10.27 -1.01 -25.96
CA HIS A 424 -10.80 -0.20 -24.88
C HIS A 424 -9.80 0.80 -24.27
N GLY A 425 -8.50 0.76 -24.63
CA GLY A 425 -7.48 1.63 -24.03
C GLY A 425 -6.73 1.08 -22.82
N GLY A 426 -6.85 -0.22 -22.49
CA GLY A 426 -6.02 -0.82 -21.45
C GLY A 426 -4.52 -0.74 -21.78
N ALA A 427 -3.70 -0.32 -20.82
CA ALA A 427 -2.27 -0.03 -21.01
C ALA A 427 -1.48 -1.14 -21.73
N GLY A 428 -1.73 -2.41 -21.38
CA GLY A 428 -1.05 -3.56 -22.00
C GLY A 428 -1.39 -3.77 -23.48
N THR A 429 -2.66 -3.56 -23.87
CA THR A 429 -3.07 -3.67 -25.28
C THR A 429 -2.58 -2.47 -26.08
N THR A 430 -2.63 -1.27 -25.49
CA THR A 430 -2.04 -0.05 -26.08
C THR A 430 -0.56 -0.27 -26.38
N ALA A 431 0.19 -0.77 -25.39
CA ALA A 431 1.61 -1.06 -25.52
C ALA A 431 1.89 -2.07 -26.65
N ALA A 432 1.13 -3.17 -26.71
CA ALA A 432 1.32 -4.20 -27.72
C ALA A 432 1.04 -3.71 -29.14
N GLY A 433 -0.02 -2.92 -29.34
CA GLY A 433 -0.37 -2.34 -30.64
C GLY A 433 0.72 -1.39 -31.14
N LEU A 434 1.09 -0.42 -30.30
CA LEU A 434 2.10 0.59 -30.64
C LEU A 434 3.50 -0.01 -30.82
N ALA A 435 3.91 -0.98 -30.00
CA ALA A 435 5.20 -1.65 -30.14
C ALA A 435 5.35 -2.42 -31.46
N LEU A 436 4.23 -2.79 -32.09
CA LEU A 436 4.20 -3.46 -33.39
C LEU A 436 3.85 -2.51 -34.55
N GLY A 437 3.85 -1.20 -34.32
CA GLY A 437 3.63 -0.19 -35.35
C GLY A 437 2.21 -0.18 -35.89
N ARG A 438 1.23 -0.64 -35.09
CA ARG A 438 -0.17 -0.67 -35.51
C ARG A 438 -0.88 0.61 -35.12
N PRO A 439 -1.47 1.34 -36.09
CA PRO A 439 -2.42 2.40 -35.80
C PRO A 439 -3.48 1.91 -34.82
N THR A 440 -3.78 2.73 -33.81
CA THR A 440 -4.60 2.29 -32.68
C THR A 440 -5.74 3.25 -32.42
N THR A 441 -6.98 2.75 -32.38
CA THR A 441 -8.17 3.51 -31.97
C THR A 441 -8.64 3.07 -30.59
N ILE A 442 -8.92 4.04 -29.72
CA ILE A 442 -9.38 3.78 -28.35
C ILE A 442 -10.87 4.13 -28.18
N VAL A 443 -11.63 3.17 -27.66
CA VAL A 443 -13.00 3.35 -27.18
C VAL A 443 -13.00 3.23 -25.66
N PRO A 444 -12.81 4.32 -24.90
CA PRO A 444 -12.70 4.22 -23.46
C PRO A 444 -14.07 4.00 -22.81
N PHE A 445 -14.06 3.16 -21.79
CA PHE A 445 -15.18 2.86 -20.91
C PHE A 445 -14.96 3.47 -19.51
N PHE A 446 -13.78 3.33 -18.93
CA PHE A 446 -13.47 3.87 -17.59
C PHE A 446 -11.96 3.98 -17.31
N GLY A 447 -11.63 4.62 -16.18
CA GLY A 447 -10.29 4.60 -15.61
C GLY A 447 -9.26 5.37 -16.44
N ASP A 448 -8.12 4.75 -16.72
CA ASP A 448 -6.98 5.32 -17.46
C ASP A 448 -7.12 5.27 -18.98
N GLN A 449 -8.15 4.60 -19.48
CA GLN A 449 -8.39 4.40 -20.91
C GLN A 449 -8.50 5.71 -21.72
N PRO A 450 -9.20 6.77 -21.25
CA PRO A 450 -9.22 8.05 -21.95
C PRO A 450 -7.84 8.69 -22.06
N PHE A 451 -7.00 8.52 -21.03
CA PHE A 451 -5.64 9.06 -21.01
C PHE A 451 -4.76 8.41 -22.09
N TRP A 452 -4.79 7.08 -22.22
CA TRP A 452 -4.08 6.39 -23.29
C TRP A 452 -4.59 6.77 -24.68
N GLY A 453 -5.90 6.90 -24.84
CA GLY A 453 -6.49 7.37 -26.09
C GLY A 453 -6.01 8.76 -26.50
N ALA A 454 -5.96 9.69 -25.54
CA ALA A 454 -5.43 11.03 -25.77
C ALA A 454 -3.94 11.03 -26.14
N LEU A 455 -3.13 10.18 -25.49
CA LEU A 455 -1.71 10.02 -25.81
C LEU A 455 -1.47 9.47 -27.22
N ILE A 456 -2.24 8.47 -27.63
CA ILE A 456 -2.15 7.90 -28.99
C ILE A 456 -2.48 8.97 -30.03
N ALA A 457 -3.56 9.72 -29.81
CA ALA A 457 -3.98 10.81 -30.70
C ALA A 457 -2.94 11.92 -30.77
N PHE A 458 -2.38 12.33 -29.62
CA PHE A 458 -1.32 13.34 -29.53
C PHE A 458 -0.08 12.96 -30.33
N ASN A 459 0.29 11.68 -30.33
CA ASN A 459 1.42 11.16 -31.12
C ASN A 459 1.08 10.88 -32.59
N GLY A 460 -0.16 11.11 -33.02
CA GLY A 460 -0.62 10.87 -34.40
C GLY A 460 -0.71 9.39 -34.79
N ALA A 461 -0.57 8.46 -33.82
CA ALA A 461 -0.64 7.02 -34.04
C ALA A 461 -2.08 6.47 -34.06
N GLY A 462 -3.08 7.36 -33.95
CA GLY A 462 -4.50 7.04 -34.00
C GLY A 462 -5.37 8.29 -33.89
N PRO A 463 -6.70 8.15 -34.05
CA PRO A 463 -7.64 9.26 -33.89
C PRO A 463 -7.88 9.59 -32.41
N SER A 464 -8.55 10.72 -32.16
CA SER A 464 -9.08 11.05 -30.83
C SER A 464 -9.98 9.93 -30.30
N PRO A 465 -9.90 9.59 -28.99
CA PRO A 465 -10.69 8.50 -28.43
C PRO A 465 -12.19 8.75 -28.56
N ILE A 466 -12.96 7.67 -28.76
CA ILE A 466 -14.42 7.73 -28.88
C ILE A 466 -15.04 7.19 -27.60
N PRO A 467 -15.50 8.03 -26.65
CA PRO A 467 -16.15 7.55 -25.44
C PRO A 467 -17.27 6.58 -25.78
N TYR A 468 -17.35 5.44 -25.06
CA TYR A 468 -18.31 4.38 -25.36
C TYR A 468 -19.75 4.90 -25.55
N LYS A 469 -20.20 5.83 -24.69
CA LYS A 469 -21.53 6.46 -24.77
C LYS A 469 -21.80 7.24 -26.07
N LYS A 470 -20.76 7.56 -26.84
CA LYS A 470 -20.83 8.28 -28.11
C LYS A 470 -20.36 7.43 -29.29
N LEU A 471 -20.20 6.12 -29.09
CA LEU A 471 -19.79 5.18 -30.13
C LEU A 471 -20.98 4.90 -31.05
N THR A 472 -20.76 5.05 -32.35
CA THR A 472 -21.70 4.70 -33.43
C THR A 472 -20.94 4.01 -34.55
N ALA A 473 -21.65 3.32 -35.45
CA ALA A 473 -21.04 2.67 -36.61
C ALA A 473 -20.27 3.69 -37.47
N ASP A 474 -20.85 4.85 -37.76
CA ASP A 474 -20.19 5.92 -38.53
C ASP A 474 -18.90 6.41 -37.87
N ARG A 475 -18.94 6.68 -36.56
CA ARG A 475 -17.76 7.16 -35.82
C ARG A 475 -16.66 6.12 -35.76
N LEU A 476 -17.02 4.85 -35.64
CA LEU A 476 -16.07 3.75 -35.68
C LEU A 476 -15.48 3.59 -37.09
N ALA A 477 -16.29 3.71 -38.14
CA ALA A 477 -15.83 3.69 -39.53
C ALA A 477 -14.88 4.85 -39.84
N ASP A 478 -15.19 6.08 -39.40
CA ASP A 478 -14.33 7.25 -39.52
C ASP A 478 -12.97 7.04 -38.84
N ALA A 479 -12.97 6.44 -37.64
CA ALA A 479 -11.75 6.12 -36.92
C ALA A 479 -10.92 5.03 -37.61
N ILE A 480 -11.56 4.01 -38.19
CA ILE A 480 -10.91 3.00 -39.03
C ILE A 480 -10.24 3.67 -40.23
N HIS A 481 -10.98 4.50 -40.98
CA HIS A 481 -10.42 5.23 -42.12
C HIS A 481 -9.27 6.14 -41.72
N PHE A 482 -9.34 6.78 -40.55
CA PHE A 482 -8.22 7.56 -40.00
C PHE A 482 -6.99 6.68 -39.76
N CYS A 483 -7.15 5.54 -39.08
CA CYS A 483 -6.07 4.59 -38.82
C CYS A 483 -5.39 4.07 -40.10
N LEU A 484 -6.15 3.93 -41.19
CA LEU A 484 -5.65 3.41 -42.46
C LEU A 484 -4.96 4.48 -43.34
N LYS A 485 -4.91 5.74 -42.91
CA LYS A 485 -4.13 6.78 -43.61
C LYS A 485 -2.64 6.47 -43.50
N THR A 486 -1.91 6.64 -44.62
CA THR A 486 -0.45 6.46 -44.67
C THR A 486 0.27 7.26 -43.58
N THR A 487 -0.13 8.51 -43.37
CA THR A 487 0.47 9.37 -42.33
C THR A 487 0.32 8.80 -40.91
N THR A 488 -0.80 8.15 -40.60
CA THR A 488 -1.04 7.53 -39.28
C THR A 488 -0.26 6.24 -39.13
N ILE A 489 -0.16 5.44 -40.20
CA ILE A 489 0.69 4.25 -40.27
C ILE A 489 2.16 4.61 -40.05
N ASP A 490 2.66 5.63 -40.74
CA ASP A 490 4.04 6.10 -40.62
C ASP A 490 4.34 6.58 -39.19
N LYS A 491 3.42 7.32 -38.56
CA LYS A 491 3.57 7.76 -37.16
C LYS A 491 3.58 6.62 -36.17
N ALA A 492 2.70 5.63 -36.35
CA ALA A 492 2.70 4.43 -35.52
C ALA A 492 4.01 3.64 -35.68
N GLN A 493 4.54 3.55 -36.90
CA GLN A 493 5.81 2.90 -37.20
C GLN A 493 7.01 3.64 -36.60
N GLU A 494 7.09 4.97 -36.73
CA GLU A 494 8.13 5.80 -36.09
C GLU A 494 8.16 5.60 -34.57
N LEU A 495 6.99 5.58 -33.93
CA LEU A 495 6.89 5.37 -32.49
C LEU A 495 7.34 3.94 -32.12
N SER A 496 6.91 2.96 -32.90
CA SER A 496 7.30 1.56 -32.74
C SER A 496 8.81 1.35 -32.84
N GLU A 497 9.49 2.02 -33.76
CA GLU A 497 10.96 1.93 -33.90
C GLU A 497 11.68 2.41 -32.65
N LYS A 498 11.22 3.51 -32.05
CA LYS A 498 11.75 4.00 -30.78
C LYS A 498 11.46 3.01 -29.65
N MET A 499 10.22 2.54 -29.54
CA MET A 499 9.82 1.56 -28.51
C MET A 499 10.60 0.24 -28.61
N ARG A 500 10.92 -0.25 -29.82
CA ARG A 500 11.71 -1.48 -30.01
C ARG A 500 13.17 -1.34 -29.57
N SER A 501 13.69 -0.12 -29.47
CA SER A 501 15.03 0.13 -28.94
C SER A 501 15.08 0.15 -27.41
N GLU A 502 13.93 0.15 -26.75
CA GLU A 502 13.77 0.16 -25.30
C GLU A 502 13.73 -1.27 -24.75
N ASP A 503 14.37 -1.51 -23.61
CA ASP A 503 14.27 -2.77 -22.87
C ASP A 503 13.68 -2.49 -21.48
N GLY A 504 12.36 -2.37 -21.43
CA GLY A 504 11.64 -1.94 -20.23
C GLY A 504 11.92 -2.82 -19.02
N ALA A 505 12.00 -4.14 -19.20
CA ALA A 505 12.21 -5.07 -18.09
C ALA A 505 13.63 -4.94 -17.51
N ARG A 506 14.66 -4.83 -18.37
CA ARG A 506 16.04 -4.59 -17.94
C ARG A 506 16.20 -3.22 -17.31
N ASP A 507 15.60 -2.18 -17.90
CA ASP A 507 15.74 -0.81 -17.42
C ASP A 507 14.93 -0.59 -16.12
N SER A 508 13.80 -1.27 -15.96
CA SER A 508 13.06 -1.39 -14.68
C SER A 508 13.90 -2.06 -13.60
N LEU A 509 14.61 -3.16 -13.92
CA LEU A 509 15.54 -3.81 -13.00
C LEU A 509 16.71 -2.89 -12.61
N LYS A 510 17.26 -2.15 -13.57
CA LYS A 510 18.32 -1.16 -13.33
C LYS A 510 17.83 -0.03 -12.43
N SER A 511 16.61 0.47 -12.64
CA SER A 511 15.97 1.43 -11.76
C SER A 511 15.78 0.86 -10.35
N PHE A 512 15.34 -0.39 -10.22
CA PHE A 512 15.27 -1.06 -8.90
C PHE A 512 16.64 -1.11 -8.20
N HIS A 513 17.71 -1.49 -8.90
CA HIS A 513 19.05 -1.56 -8.33
C HIS A 513 19.62 -0.19 -7.94
N SER A 514 19.39 0.85 -8.75
CA SER A 514 19.93 2.19 -8.50
C SER A 514 19.33 2.86 -7.25
N GLN A 515 18.10 2.48 -6.89
CA GLN A 515 17.37 3.01 -5.73
C GLN A 515 17.73 2.30 -4.41
N LEU A 516 18.59 1.26 -4.46
CA LEU A 516 19.03 0.51 -3.28
C LEU A 516 20.38 1.03 -2.75
N ASP A 517 20.42 1.38 -1.45
CA ASP A 517 21.66 1.72 -0.75
C ASP A 517 22.42 0.44 -0.37
N LEU A 518 23.38 0.03 -1.22
CA LEU A 518 24.24 -1.15 -1.03
C LEU A 518 24.85 -1.23 0.38
N ARG A 519 25.26 -0.09 0.96
CA ARG A 519 25.91 -0.05 2.29
C ARG A 519 24.96 -0.48 3.41
N ARG A 520 23.64 -0.38 3.18
CA ARG A 520 22.61 -0.79 4.12
C ARG A 520 22.13 -2.20 3.88
N ILE A 521 22.16 -2.68 2.65
CA ILE A 521 21.60 -4.00 2.32
C ILE A 521 22.64 -5.13 2.29
N GLN A 522 23.94 -4.83 2.26
CA GLN A 522 24.98 -5.87 2.19
C GLN A 522 25.42 -6.42 3.55
N CYS A 523 25.59 -7.74 3.61
CA CYS A 523 26.29 -8.39 4.71
C CYS A 523 27.79 -8.07 4.66
N THR A 524 28.38 -7.77 5.82
CA THR A 524 29.81 -7.45 5.96
C THR A 524 30.72 -8.63 5.57
N LEU A 525 30.35 -9.87 5.90
CA LEU A 525 31.18 -11.05 5.64
C LEU A 525 30.91 -11.70 4.26
N CYS A 526 29.67 -11.59 3.76
CA CYS A 526 29.21 -12.14 2.49
C CYS A 526 28.53 -11.02 1.67
N PRO A 527 29.31 -10.18 0.96
CA PRO A 527 28.78 -9.00 0.24
C PRO A 527 27.74 -9.31 -0.84
N ASP A 528 27.67 -10.57 -1.28
CA ASP A 528 26.70 -11.12 -2.23
C ASP A 528 25.34 -11.46 -1.60
N ARG A 529 25.22 -11.36 -0.26
CA ARG A 529 24.04 -11.73 0.52
C ARG A 529 23.48 -10.55 1.32
N PRO A 530 22.16 -10.52 1.58
CA PRO A 530 21.53 -9.40 2.28
C PRO A 530 21.88 -9.39 3.76
N ALA A 531 21.99 -8.19 4.34
CA ALA A 531 22.10 -7.96 5.77
C ALA A 531 20.76 -8.16 6.47
N VAL A 532 20.70 -9.13 7.38
CA VAL A 532 19.49 -9.45 8.17
C VAL A 532 19.70 -9.23 9.66
N TRP A 533 20.92 -9.41 10.14
CA TRP A 533 21.28 -9.29 11.55
C TRP A 533 22.30 -8.18 11.75
N ARG A 534 22.22 -7.52 12.90
CA ARG A 534 23.26 -6.60 13.37
C ARG A 534 23.83 -7.12 14.67
N VAL A 535 25.16 -7.21 14.73
CA VAL A 535 25.86 -7.47 15.99
C VAL A 535 25.65 -6.28 16.91
N ARG A 536 25.16 -6.54 18.12
CA ARG A 536 24.80 -5.49 19.08
C ARG A 536 26.01 -4.62 19.38
N ARG A 537 25.78 -3.30 19.46
CA ARG A 537 26.79 -2.27 19.77
C ARG A 537 27.92 -2.10 18.72
N THR A 538 27.84 -2.76 17.58
CA THR A 538 28.77 -2.54 16.46
C THR A 538 28.01 -2.09 15.21
N LYS A 539 28.72 -1.78 14.12
CA LYS A 539 28.13 -1.53 12.79
C LYS A 539 28.16 -2.77 11.88
N ILE A 540 28.57 -3.93 12.41
CA ILE A 540 28.73 -5.17 11.63
C ILE A 540 27.34 -5.73 11.31
N LEU A 541 27.10 -5.94 10.02
CA LEU A 541 25.87 -6.50 9.48
C LEU A 541 26.14 -7.92 8.98
N LEU A 542 25.26 -8.86 9.32
CA LEU A 542 25.42 -10.27 8.98
C LEU A 542 24.19 -10.74 8.19
N SER A 543 24.42 -11.59 7.20
CA SER A 543 23.37 -12.36 6.53
C SER A 543 22.85 -13.47 7.44
N THR A 544 21.74 -14.09 7.05
CA THR A 544 21.21 -15.29 7.70
C THR A 544 22.24 -16.42 7.70
N PHE A 545 22.89 -16.66 6.55
CA PHE A 545 23.99 -17.61 6.42
C PHE A 545 25.15 -17.31 7.36
N ALA A 546 25.74 -16.12 7.29
CA ALA A 546 26.94 -15.76 8.06
C ALA A 546 26.67 -15.81 9.57
N ALA A 547 25.52 -15.28 10.03
CA ALA A 547 25.14 -15.36 11.43
C ALA A 547 24.96 -16.81 11.90
N THR A 548 24.40 -17.69 11.06
CA THR A 548 24.20 -19.10 11.39
C THR A 548 25.52 -19.84 11.53
N VAL A 549 26.46 -19.65 10.59
CA VAL A 549 27.81 -20.24 10.66
C VAL A 549 28.52 -19.82 11.94
N LEU A 550 28.55 -18.52 12.25
CA LEU A 550 29.21 -18.02 13.47
C LEU A 550 28.58 -18.55 14.77
N VAL A 551 27.27 -18.77 14.79
CA VAL A 551 26.58 -19.35 15.95
C VAL A 551 26.88 -20.84 16.08
N GLN A 552 26.87 -21.60 14.97
CA GLN A 552 27.18 -23.03 14.95
C GLN A 552 28.62 -23.30 15.42
N GLU A 553 29.56 -22.47 14.96
CA GLU A 553 30.98 -22.53 15.34
C GLU A 553 31.29 -21.86 16.69
N LYS A 554 30.25 -21.47 17.45
CA LYS A 554 30.36 -20.83 18.78
C LYS A 554 31.19 -19.54 18.81
N LYS A 555 31.40 -18.90 17.66
CA LYS A 555 32.07 -17.60 17.51
C LYS A 555 31.18 -16.41 17.89
N LEU A 556 29.86 -16.61 17.89
CA LEU A 556 28.88 -15.59 18.24
C LEU A 556 27.71 -16.21 19.02
N ASN A 557 27.25 -15.56 20.09
CA ASN A 557 26.04 -16.00 20.78
C ASN A 557 24.79 -15.44 20.07
N PRO A 558 23.69 -16.20 19.92
CA PRO A 558 22.43 -15.68 19.37
C PRO A 558 21.91 -14.42 20.06
N LYS A 559 22.20 -14.23 21.36
CA LYS A 559 21.79 -13.04 22.13
C LYS A 559 22.57 -11.78 21.75
N ASP A 560 23.73 -11.93 21.12
CA ASP A 560 24.61 -10.83 20.73
C ASP A 560 24.23 -10.22 19.37
N VAL A 561 23.25 -10.81 18.67
CA VAL A 561 22.64 -10.22 17.47
C VAL A 561 21.25 -9.66 17.73
N LYS A 562 20.80 -8.78 16.84
CA LYS A 562 19.41 -8.32 16.76
C LYS A 562 19.01 -8.18 15.30
N MET A 563 17.72 -8.29 15.00
CA MET A 563 17.22 -8.09 13.64
C MET A 563 17.61 -6.68 13.17
N TYR A 564 18.13 -6.62 11.94
CA TYR A 564 18.50 -5.39 11.28
C TYR A 564 17.37 -4.94 10.35
N ARG A 565 17.21 -3.62 10.22
CA ARG A 565 16.19 -2.98 9.38
C ARG A 565 16.92 -2.10 8.38
N ALA A 566 16.95 -2.52 7.12
CA ALA A 566 17.67 -1.85 6.04
C ALA A 566 17.05 -0.49 5.70
N LYS A 567 15.72 -0.40 5.74
CA LYS A 567 14.97 0.84 5.55
C LYS A 567 14.12 1.12 6.79
N ARG A 568 14.07 2.40 7.18
CA ARG A 568 13.10 2.93 8.13
C ARG A 568 12.25 3.94 7.39
N TYR A 569 10.95 3.90 7.63
CA TYR A 569 10.00 4.83 7.08
C TYR A 569 9.52 5.72 8.22
N GLU A 570 9.75 7.02 8.09
CA GLU A 570 9.43 8.00 9.12
C GLU A 570 8.05 8.59 8.81
N MET A 571 7.02 8.04 9.43
CA MET A 571 5.62 8.43 9.20
C MET A 571 5.24 9.78 9.84
N ASN A 572 6.15 10.37 10.64
CA ASN A 572 5.85 11.46 11.59
C ASN A 572 6.28 12.87 11.13
N HIS A 573 6.69 13.07 9.88
CA HIS A 573 7.23 14.38 9.48
C HIS A 573 6.15 15.48 9.49
N ARG A 574 6.35 16.49 10.32
CA ARG A 574 5.40 17.56 10.64
C ARG A 574 5.27 18.56 9.47
N CYS A 575 4.04 18.85 9.02
CA CYS A 575 3.78 20.17 8.41
C CYS A 575 3.71 21.19 9.55
N ALA A 576 4.27 22.38 9.33
CA ALA A 576 4.44 23.37 10.37
C ALA A 576 3.11 24.08 10.68
N GLY A 577 2.68 24.06 11.94
CA GLY A 577 1.89 25.15 12.53
C GLY A 577 0.52 24.79 13.10
N THR A 578 -0.28 23.96 12.41
CA THR A 578 -1.74 23.85 12.69
C THR A 578 -2.28 22.43 12.91
N ASP A 579 -1.51 21.39 12.57
CA ASP A 579 -2.09 20.08 12.23
C ASP A 579 -2.33 19.13 13.41
N THR A 580 -1.67 19.35 14.56
CA THR A 580 -1.81 18.48 15.74
C THR A 580 -3.20 18.52 16.35
N PHE A 581 -3.95 19.62 16.17
CA PHE A 581 -5.29 19.79 16.74
C PHE A 581 -6.33 18.96 15.98
N THR A 582 -6.29 19.00 14.65
CA THR A 582 -7.27 18.33 13.78
C THR A 582 -7.11 16.81 13.78
N GLY A 583 -5.87 16.30 13.78
CA GLY A 583 -5.61 14.85 13.82
C GLY A 583 -6.05 14.18 15.12
N ALA A 584 -5.93 14.87 16.26
CA ALA A 584 -6.40 14.37 17.55
C ALA A 584 -7.93 14.36 17.64
N ILE A 585 -8.61 15.36 17.09
CA ILE A 585 -10.08 15.42 17.02
C ILE A 585 -10.65 14.38 16.05
N SER A 586 -10.04 14.18 14.89
CA SER A 586 -10.47 13.17 13.91
C SER A 586 -10.39 11.75 14.48
N ASN A 587 -9.31 11.40 15.19
CA ASN A 587 -9.18 10.10 15.85
C ASN A 587 -10.22 9.93 16.98
N PHE A 588 -10.54 11.00 17.71
CA PHE A 588 -11.58 10.99 18.75
C PHE A 588 -12.99 10.80 18.17
N LEU A 589 -13.33 11.53 17.10
CA LEU A 589 -14.64 11.44 16.43
C LEU A 589 -14.83 10.07 15.76
N THR A 590 -13.81 9.56 15.07
CA THR A 590 -13.85 8.20 14.47
C THR A 590 -14.10 7.13 15.54
N GLY A 591 -13.44 7.25 16.70
CA GLY A 591 -13.66 6.35 17.84
C GLY A 591 -15.07 6.43 18.46
N LEU A 592 -15.78 7.55 18.29
CA LEU A 592 -17.18 7.72 18.72
C LEU A 592 -18.19 7.23 17.67
N VAL A 593 -17.87 7.37 16.38
CA VAL A 593 -18.74 6.95 15.26
C VAL A 593 -18.77 5.42 15.09
N ASP A 594 -17.70 4.71 15.42
CA ASP A 594 -17.62 3.25 15.41
C ASP A 594 -18.47 2.55 16.51
N MET A 595 -19.40 3.27 17.15
CA MET A 595 -20.25 2.78 18.25
C MET A 595 -21.70 2.51 17.80
N PRO A 596 -22.05 1.32 17.31
CA PRO A 596 -23.42 0.87 17.35
C PRO A 596 -23.72 0.30 18.74
N VAL A 597 -24.83 0.71 19.35
CA VAL A 597 -25.35 0.23 20.65
C VAL A 597 -25.48 -1.31 20.72
N ASN A 598 -25.54 -1.99 19.57
CA ASN A 598 -25.52 -3.46 19.44
C ASN A 598 -24.14 -4.11 19.67
N ALA A 599 -23.06 -3.32 19.74
CA ALA A 599 -21.69 -3.82 19.97
C ALA A 599 -21.46 -4.25 21.41
N VAL A 600 -22.21 -3.70 22.38
CA VAL A 600 -22.11 -4.06 23.81
C VAL A 600 -22.73 -5.43 24.09
N GLN A 601 -23.76 -5.83 23.34
CA GLN A 601 -24.45 -7.12 23.52
C GLN A 601 -23.76 -8.28 22.76
N ASN A 602 -22.94 -7.98 21.76
CA ASN A 602 -22.14 -8.96 21.00
C ASN A 602 -20.74 -9.25 21.61
N ILE A 603 -20.48 -8.84 22.85
CA ILE A 603 -19.19 -9.01 23.55
C ILE A 603 -18.98 -10.44 24.08
N SER A 604 -20.02 -11.27 24.10
CA SER A 604 -19.99 -12.64 24.66
C SER A 604 -19.40 -13.70 23.73
N ARG A 605 -19.14 -13.42 22.43
CA ARG A 605 -18.57 -14.41 21.48
C ARG A 605 -17.07 -14.20 21.25
N PRO A 606 -16.21 -15.24 21.31
CA PRO A 606 -14.77 -15.09 21.06
C PRO A 606 -14.45 -14.52 19.66
N ALA A 607 -13.52 -13.56 19.60
CA ALA A 607 -13.13 -12.89 18.34
C ALA A 607 -12.29 -13.77 17.41
N ALA A 608 -11.65 -14.82 17.94
CA ALA A 608 -10.92 -15.80 17.11
C ALA A 608 -11.87 -16.60 16.22
N ASP A 609 -13.11 -16.84 16.68
CA ASP A 609 -14.13 -17.55 15.92
C ASP A 609 -14.78 -16.61 14.90
N ARG A 610 -15.01 -15.35 15.25
CA ARG A 610 -15.41 -14.30 14.29
C ARG A 610 -14.33 -14.01 13.25
N PHE A 611 -13.05 -14.09 13.61
CA PHE A 611 -11.93 -13.95 12.68
C PHE A 611 -11.78 -15.19 11.80
N ALA A 612 -11.90 -16.39 12.39
CA ALA A 612 -11.95 -17.65 11.66
C ALA A 612 -13.10 -17.68 10.64
N GLU A 613 -14.30 -17.26 11.01
CA GLU A 613 -15.44 -17.08 10.08
C GLU A 613 -15.20 -15.98 9.04
N ASN A 614 -14.68 -14.81 9.45
CA ASN A 614 -14.42 -13.69 8.55
C ASN A 614 -13.33 -14.00 7.50
N TYR A 615 -12.50 -15.02 7.73
CA TYR A 615 -11.38 -15.39 6.86
C TYR A 615 -11.39 -16.87 6.42
N ASN A 616 -12.48 -17.62 6.67
CA ASN A 616 -12.59 -19.07 6.42
C ASN A 616 -11.41 -19.90 6.98
N LEU A 617 -10.96 -19.59 8.20
CA LEU A 617 -9.91 -20.34 8.92
C LEU A 617 -10.53 -21.28 9.98
N PRO A 618 -9.83 -22.33 10.45
CA PRO A 618 -10.32 -23.16 11.55
C PRO A 618 -10.30 -22.40 12.89
N SER A 619 -11.29 -22.65 13.74
CA SER A 619 -11.47 -21.99 15.05
C SER A 619 -10.30 -22.25 16.01
N CYS A 620 -10.19 -21.43 17.05
CA CYS A 620 -9.10 -21.54 18.04
C CYS A 620 -9.21 -22.82 18.90
N GLU A 621 -10.44 -23.30 19.13
CA GLU A 621 -10.71 -24.57 19.81
C GLU A 621 -10.33 -25.78 18.96
N ALA A 622 -10.59 -25.74 17.65
CA ALA A 622 -10.12 -26.77 16.71
C ALA A 622 -8.59 -26.88 16.73
N ARG A 623 -7.87 -25.75 16.70
CA ARG A 623 -6.39 -25.72 16.80
C ARG A 623 -5.84 -26.20 18.15
N LYS A 624 -6.59 -26.03 19.25
CA LYS A 624 -6.19 -26.51 20.58
C LYS A 624 -6.44 -28.02 20.75
N ALA A 625 -7.53 -28.53 20.20
CA ALA A 625 -7.80 -29.96 20.15
C ALA A 625 -6.70 -30.72 19.37
N MET A 626 -6.14 -30.08 18.34
CA MET A 626 -5.05 -30.63 17.51
C MET A 626 -3.65 -30.67 18.17
N ILE A 627 -3.44 -29.98 19.30
CA ILE A 627 -2.11 -29.88 19.95
C ILE A 627 -2.00 -30.81 21.18
N THR A 628 -3.09 -31.48 21.58
CA THR A 628 -3.09 -32.34 22.78
C THR A 628 -2.81 -33.80 22.38
N PRO A 629 -1.73 -34.45 22.85
CA PRO A 629 -1.50 -35.87 22.58
C PRO A 629 -2.58 -36.69 23.29
N ALA A 630 -3.19 -37.64 22.57
CA ALA A 630 -4.22 -38.51 23.11
C ALA A 630 -3.68 -39.37 24.27
N ALA A 631 -4.23 -39.20 25.46
CA ALA A 631 -4.07 -40.12 26.58
C ALA A 631 -5.42 -40.81 26.87
N SER A 632 -5.45 -42.10 26.53
CA SER A 632 -6.23 -43.22 27.10
C SER A 632 -7.61 -42.97 27.73
N VAL A 633 -8.63 -43.42 26.99
CA VAL A 633 -9.81 -44.25 27.37
C VAL A 633 -10.21 -44.32 28.86
N ALA A 634 -11.46 -43.91 29.14
CA ALA A 634 -12.40 -44.64 29.99
C ALA A 634 -13.86 -44.41 29.50
N THR A 635 -14.62 -45.51 29.44
CA THR A 635 -15.95 -45.74 28.81
C THR A 635 -17.11 -45.10 29.59
N PRO A 636 -18.32 -44.94 28.99
CA PRO A 636 -19.36 -44.00 29.44
C PRO A 636 -20.39 -44.66 30.36
N SER A 637 -21.01 -43.85 31.22
CA SER A 637 -22.27 -44.18 31.88
C SER A 637 -23.27 -43.04 31.70
N ALA A 638 -24.43 -43.42 31.15
CA ALA A 638 -25.67 -42.68 31.02
C ALA A 638 -26.09 -42.05 32.38
N THR A 639 -26.97 -41.05 32.46
CA THR A 639 -28.37 -41.10 32.05
C THR A 639 -29.04 -39.73 32.21
N SER A 640 -30.01 -39.43 31.32
CA SER A 640 -31.35 -38.83 31.57
C SER A 640 -31.50 -37.59 32.48
N GLN A 641 -31.99 -36.42 32.05
CA GLN A 641 -33.29 -36.03 31.45
C GLN A 641 -34.10 -35.17 32.45
N LYS A 642 -34.81 -34.15 31.94
CA LYS A 642 -35.95 -33.41 32.54
C LYS A 642 -35.62 -32.37 33.62
N ASP A 643 -36.30 -31.24 33.75
CA ASP A 643 -37.27 -30.45 32.95
C ASP A 643 -37.52 -29.17 33.78
N ARG A 644 -37.94 -28.08 33.11
CA ARG A 644 -39.00 -27.10 33.50
C ARG A 644 -39.26 -26.83 35.01
N VAL A 645 -39.44 -25.62 35.55
CA VAL A 645 -40.11 -24.40 35.03
C VAL A 645 -40.24 -23.37 36.16
N GLN A 646 -40.20 -22.06 35.82
CA GLN A 646 -40.89 -20.88 36.41
C GLN A 646 -40.71 -20.57 37.92
N THR A 647 -40.70 -19.34 38.43
CA THR A 647 -41.24 -18.04 38.00
C THR A 647 -40.65 -16.96 38.94
N ASN A 648 -40.53 -15.72 38.45
CA ASN A 648 -40.96 -14.42 39.04
C ASN A 648 -40.95 -14.22 40.59
N ASP A 649 -40.62 -13.08 41.19
CA ASP A 649 -40.64 -11.66 40.79
C ASP A 649 -39.74 -10.82 41.73
N ASP A 650 -39.36 -9.63 41.25
CA ASP A 650 -39.22 -8.33 41.94
C ASP A 650 -38.66 -8.22 43.38
N ALA A 651 -37.56 -7.47 43.52
CA ALA A 651 -37.61 -6.08 44.02
C ALA A 651 -36.23 -5.56 44.43
N ARG A 652 -36.00 -4.28 44.11
CA ARG A 652 -34.92 -3.40 44.57
C ARG A 652 -34.77 -3.42 46.10
N SER A 653 -33.53 -3.47 46.61
CA SER A 653 -32.81 -2.28 47.12
C SER A 653 -31.64 -2.64 48.06
N THR A 654 -30.51 -1.97 47.81
CA THR A 654 -29.55 -1.43 48.81
C THR A 654 -28.81 -2.36 49.78
N SER A 655 -27.52 -2.54 49.47
CA SER A 655 -26.36 -2.33 50.36
C SER A 655 -26.45 -2.69 51.85
N SER A 656 -25.65 -3.66 52.27
CA SER A 656 -24.83 -3.52 53.48
C SER A 656 -23.54 -4.32 53.36
N LEU A 657 -22.45 -3.68 53.78
CA LEU A 657 -21.09 -4.19 53.87
C LEU A 657 -20.82 -4.66 55.30
N LEU A 658 -19.88 -5.64 55.40
CA LEU A 658 -19.11 -6.06 56.58
C LEU A 658 -19.91 -6.86 57.62
N SER A 659 -19.49 -8.04 58.06
CA SER A 659 -18.19 -8.52 58.56
C SER A 659 -18.37 -10.06 58.77
N THR A 660 -17.41 -10.96 58.99
CA THR A 660 -16.22 -10.93 59.84
C THR A 660 -15.41 -12.21 59.52
N SER A 661 -14.09 -12.06 59.56
CA SER A 661 -13.08 -13.12 59.51
C SER A 661 -13.13 -14.07 60.72
N THR A 662 -12.80 -15.35 60.50
CA THR A 662 -12.19 -16.20 61.53
C THR A 662 -11.01 -16.95 60.92
N SER A 663 -9.85 -16.81 61.55
CA SER A 663 -8.59 -17.44 61.18
C SER A 663 -8.32 -18.59 62.15
N SER A 664 -7.79 -19.70 61.64
CA SER A 664 -7.04 -20.67 62.43
C SER A 664 -5.80 -21.08 61.63
N SER A 665 -4.66 -21.00 62.31
CA SER A 665 -3.31 -21.21 61.82
C SER A 665 -2.79 -22.59 62.23
N GLN A 666 -2.06 -23.27 61.35
CA GLN A 666 -0.90 -24.09 61.72
C GLN A 666 0.10 -24.16 60.54
N GLU A 667 1.37 -23.99 60.89
CA GLU A 667 2.52 -23.75 60.02
C GLU A 667 3.17 -25.01 59.44
N GLY A 668 3.89 -24.86 58.32
CA GLY A 668 4.81 -25.88 57.80
C GLY A 668 5.56 -25.49 56.50
N THR A 669 6.65 -24.74 56.64
CA THR A 669 7.81 -24.55 55.72
C THR A 669 7.70 -23.66 54.44
N PRO A 670 8.81 -22.97 54.06
CA PRO A 670 8.75 -21.63 53.47
C PRO A 670 8.72 -21.62 51.94
N SER A 671 7.67 -21.01 51.39
CA SER A 671 7.57 -20.61 49.98
C SER A 671 8.22 -19.25 49.77
N MET A 672 9.20 -19.16 48.86
CA MET A 672 9.67 -17.87 48.33
C MET A 672 8.61 -17.30 47.37
N VAL A 673 7.53 -16.77 47.94
CA VAL A 673 6.62 -15.86 47.25
C VAL A 673 7.28 -14.49 47.21
N VAL A 674 7.85 -14.15 46.05
CA VAL A 674 8.22 -12.78 45.72
C VAL A 674 6.98 -11.91 45.80
N LYS A 675 6.99 -10.92 46.71
CA LYS A 675 6.00 -9.84 46.79
C LYS A 675 5.80 -9.21 45.41
N LYS A 676 4.65 -9.47 44.80
CA LYS A 676 4.24 -8.83 43.55
C LYS A 676 3.74 -7.42 43.84
N ASN A 677 4.29 -6.44 43.12
CA ASN A 677 3.92 -5.03 43.19
C ASN A 677 2.44 -4.79 42.78
N PRO A 678 1.80 -3.71 43.27
CA PRO A 678 0.42 -3.34 42.89
C PRO A 678 0.21 -3.15 41.38
N LEU A 679 1.27 -2.85 40.63
CA LEU A 679 1.26 -2.73 39.16
C LEU A 679 0.98 -4.07 38.42
N GLN A 680 1.07 -5.22 39.11
CA GLN A 680 0.77 -6.53 38.51
C GLN A 680 -0.72 -6.92 38.59
N ARG A 681 -1.59 -6.09 39.20
CA ARG A 681 -3.05 -6.31 39.23
C ARG A 681 -3.76 -5.92 37.93
N ILE A 682 -3.08 -5.29 36.97
CA ILE A 682 -3.58 -5.11 35.59
C ILE A 682 -3.13 -6.32 34.75
N ALA A 683 -3.51 -7.52 35.19
CA ALA A 683 -3.34 -8.75 34.42
C ALA A 683 -4.73 -9.33 34.13
N MET A 684 -5.53 -8.60 33.36
CA MET A 684 -6.73 -9.15 32.73
C MET A 684 -6.29 -9.92 31.49
N ASN A 685 -6.64 -11.22 31.45
CA ASN A 685 -6.44 -12.24 30.43
C ASN A 685 -5.61 -11.88 29.18
N SER A 686 -4.55 -12.65 28.94
CA SER A 686 -3.64 -12.61 27.79
C SER A 686 -4.28 -12.87 26.42
N SER A 687 -5.61 -12.97 26.35
CA SER A 687 -6.36 -13.19 25.12
C SER A 687 -6.38 -11.91 24.26
N TYR A 688 -6.43 -12.09 22.94
CA TYR A 688 -6.53 -10.99 21.97
C TYR A 688 -7.72 -10.05 22.27
N LEU A 689 -8.84 -10.60 22.77
CA LEU A 689 -10.02 -9.85 23.20
C LEU A 689 -9.76 -8.96 24.42
N GLY A 690 -9.04 -9.47 25.43
CA GLY A 690 -8.68 -8.70 26.63
C GLY A 690 -7.80 -7.49 26.31
N ARG A 691 -6.88 -7.65 25.35
CA ARG A 691 -6.04 -6.55 24.84
C ARG A 691 -6.85 -5.49 24.10
N ARG A 692 -7.87 -5.90 23.32
CA ARG A 692 -8.75 -4.98 22.58
C ARG A 692 -9.57 -4.13 23.53
N VAL A 693 -10.20 -4.73 24.55
CA VAL A 693 -10.97 -4.00 25.58
C VAL A 693 -10.07 -3.06 26.39
N LEU A 694 -8.88 -3.51 26.81
CA LEU A 694 -7.92 -2.67 27.51
C LEU A 694 -7.47 -1.48 26.65
N ASN A 695 -7.32 -1.68 25.34
CA ASN A 695 -6.95 -0.61 24.43
C ASN A 695 -7.99 0.50 24.41
N TRP A 696 -9.28 0.16 24.31
CA TRP A 696 -10.39 1.12 24.34
C TRP A 696 -10.43 1.93 25.65
N VAL A 697 -10.21 1.27 26.79
CA VAL A 697 -10.18 1.92 28.11
C VAL A 697 -9.03 2.92 28.23
N VAL A 698 -7.92 2.68 27.53
CA VAL A 698 -6.75 3.58 27.50
C VAL A 698 -6.88 4.67 26.43
N GLU A 699 -7.45 4.34 25.27
CA GLU A 699 -7.50 5.18 24.06
C GLU A 699 -8.35 6.42 24.23
N VAL A 700 -9.56 6.29 24.79
CA VAL A 700 -10.47 7.43 24.94
C VAL A 700 -9.91 8.49 25.92
N PRO A 701 -9.49 8.14 27.16
CA PRO A 701 -8.89 9.12 28.06
C PRO A 701 -7.55 9.67 27.55
N MET A 702 -6.74 8.84 26.88
CA MET A 702 -5.52 9.30 26.22
C MET A 702 -5.82 10.36 25.16
N GLY A 703 -6.78 10.09 24.27
CA GLY A 703 -7.11 11.00 23.16
C GLY A 703 -7.52 12.38 23.66
N VAL A 704 -8.40 12.43 24.67
CA VAL A 704 -8.85 13.67 25.30
C VAL A 704 -7.68 14.41 25.97
N THR A 705 -6.89 13.71 26.78
CA THR A 705 -5.80 14.36 27.54
C THR A 705 -4.64 14.81 26.65
N LEU A 706 -4.29 14.05 25.60
CA LEU A 706 -3.32 14.47 24.60
C LEU A 706 -3.84 15.66 23.77
N LEU A 707 -5.12 15.67 23.41
CA LEU A 707 -5.73 16.79 22.70
C LEU A 707 -5.56 18.11 23.49
N PHE A 708 -5.93 18.11 24.77
CA PHE A 708 -5.77 19.31 25.61
C PHE A 708 -4.31 19.67 25.85
N SER A 709 -3.44 18.68 26.07
CA SER A 709 -2.00 18.89 26.22
C SER A 709 -1.39 19.55 24.98
N GLN A 710 -1.66 19.00 23.80
CA GLN A 710 -1.13 19.50 22.54
C GLN A 710 -1.77 20.83 22.12
N PHE A 711 -3.06 21.03 22.38
CA PHE A 711 -3.74 22.31 22.13
C PHE A 711 -3.06 23.43 22.92
N THR A 712 -2.99 23.29 24.25
CA THR A 712 -2.41 24.31 25.13
C THR A 712 -0.90 24.49 24.92
N HIS A 713 -0.18 23.45 24.49
CA HIS A 713 1.21 23.55 24.08
C HIS A 713 1.41 24.41 22.84
N ASN A 714 0.51 24.28 21.86
CA ASN A 714 0.67 24.90 20.54
C ASN A 714 0.05 26.29 20.41
N VAL A 715 -1.03 26.61 21.15
CA VAL A 715 -1.70 27.92 21.10
C VAL A 715 -0.72 29.11 21.23
N PRO A 716 0.34 29.06 22.06
CA PRO A 716 1.30 30.15 22.12
C PRO A 716 2.04 30.48 20.81
N ARG A 717 2.09 29.54 19.86
CA ARG A 717 2.64 29.80 18.51
C ARG A 717 1.78 30.78 17.72
N CYS A 718 0.47 30.80 17.93
CA CYS A 718 -0.46 31.68 17.21
C CYS A 718 -0.21 33.17 17.48
N TYR A 719 0.42 33.52 18.61
CA TYR A 719 0.86 34.87 18.93
C TYR A 719 2.38 35.04 18.88
N ASN A 720 3.08 34.21 18.08
CA ASN A 720 4.51 34.27 17.84
C ASN A 720 5.36 34.18 19.13
N ASP A 721 5.01 33.26 20.04
CA ASP A 721 5.89 32.88 21.16
C ASP A 721 7.01 31.94 20.66
N ARG A 722 8.26 32.42 20.69
CA ARG A 722 9.44 31.67 20.25
C ARG A 722 9.94 30.62 21.24
N THR A 723 9.37 30.57 22.44
CA THR A 723 9.81 29.64 23.51
C THR A 723 9.07 28.32 23.49
N VAL A 724 8.13 28.10 22.56
CA VAL A 724 7.40 26.84 22.41
C VAL A 724 8.32 25.76 21.83
N ARG A 725 8.61 24.75 22.66
CA ARG A 725 9.50 23.63 22.32
C ARG A 725 8.85 22.61 21.38
N GLU A 726 9.61 21.60 20.98
CA GLU A 726 9.05 20.46 20.25
C GLU A 726 8.37 19.47 21.21
N LEU A 727 7.24 18.91 20.76
CA LEU A 727 6.51 17.88 21.51
C LEU A 727 7.38 16.62 21.68
N PRO A 728 7.40 16.00 22.88
CA PRO A 728 8.16 14.80 23.16
C PRO A 728 7.57 13.56 22.48
N GLU A 729 8.44 12.69 21.93
CA GLU A 729 8.02 11.45 21.29
C GLU A 729 7.83 10.28 22.27
N VAL A 730 6.78 9.49 22.03
CA VAL A 730 6.45 8.30 22.82
C VAL A 730 6.52 7.06 21.94
N THR A 731 7.44 6.14 22.29
CA THR A 731 7.68 4.86 21.59
C THR A 731 7.29 3.64 22.43
N GLY A 732 6.72 3.85 23.62
CA GLY A 732 6.37 2.82 24.59
C GLY A 732 6.28 3.37 26.02
N VAL A 733 5.95 2.51 26.98
CA VAL A 733 5.64 2.90 28.37
C VAL A 733 6.72 3.80 28.98
N ARG A 734 7.99 3.36 28.94
CA ARG A 734 9.09 4.14 29.54
C ARG A 734 9.25 5.52 28.90
N SER A 735 9.21 5.60 27.57
CA SER A 735 9.27 6.89 26.88
C SER A 735 8.04 7.76 27.15
N GLY A 736 6.87 7.16 27.38
CA GLY A 736 5.65 7.87 27.77
C GLY A 736 5.80 8.62 29.08
N PHE A 737 6.35 7.96 30.11
CA PHE A 737 6.66 8.62 31.39
C PHE A 737 7.76 9.69 31.26
N VAL A 738 8.78 9.44 30.43
CA VAL A 738 9.83 10.44 30.18
C VAL A 738 9.27 11.66 29.44
N ALA A 739 8.41 11.45 28.46
CA ALA A 739 7.72 12.51 27.73
C ALA A 739 6.83 13.35 28.66
N ALA A 740 6.08 12.69 29.53
CA ALA A 740 5.26 13.33 30.56
C ALA A 740 6.08 14.27 31.46
N GLY A 741 7.21 13.78 31.98
CA GLY A 741 8.09 14.57 32.84
C GLY A 741 8.75 15.75 32.10
N LYS A 742 9.15 15.55 30.84
CA LYS A 742 9.70 16.62 30.00
C LYS A 742 8.67 17.71 29.71
N GLU A 743 7.47 17.32 29.29
CA GLU A 743 6.38 18.26 29.00
C GLU A 743 6.03 19.05 30.27
N PHE A 744 5.84 18.36 31.40
CA PHE A 744 5.53 19.02 32.66
C PHE A 744 6.62 20.01 33.08
N GLY A 745 7.88 19.57 33.12
CA GLY A 745 8.98 20.41 33.57
C GLY A 745 9.24 21.62 32.67
N TYR A 746 9.31 21.41 31.35
CA TYR A 746 9.58 22.50 30.42
C TYR A 746 8.42 23.46 30.30
N SER A 747 7.18 22.98 30.23
CA SER A 747 6.03 23.86 30.04
C SER A 747 5.73 24.71 31.28
N PHE A 748 6.00 24.21 32.50
CA PHE A 748 6.00 25.06 33.70
C PHE A 748 7.15 26.07 33.71
N TYR A 749 8.37 25.61 33.39
CA TYR A 749 9.54 26.50 33.36
C TYR A 749 9.36 27.64 32.35
N ASP A 750 8.98 27.34 31.11
CA ASP A 750 8.78 28.33 30.04
C ASP A 750 7.51 29.18 30.26
N GLY A 751 6.53 28.69 31.04
CA GLY A 751 5.36 29.44 31.48
C GLY A 751 5.71 30.50 32.53
N ILE A 752 6.43 30.10 33.59
CA ILE A 752 6.81 30.99 34.70
C ILE A 752 7.89 31.98 34.26
N THR A 753 8.97 31.50 33.65
CA THR A 753 10.05 32.38 33.17
C THR A 753 9.59 33.27 32.02
N GLY A 754 8.53 32.87 31.30
CA GLY A 754 7.88 33.65 30.23
C GLY A 754 7.41 35.03 30.69
N VAL A 755 7.00 35.18 31.95
CA VAL A 755 6.52 36.46 32.51
C VAL A 755 7.62 37.53 32.51
N VAL A 756 8.88 37.14 32.63
CA VAL A 756 10.04 38.06 32.65
C VAL A 756 10.78 38.06 31.31
N THR A 757 10.95 36.88 30.71
CA THR A 757 11.71 36.73 29.47
C THR A 757 10.98 37.30 28.26
N GLN A 758 9.64 37.18 28.17
CA GLN A 758 8.88 37.70 27.02
C GLN A 758 8.85 39.23 26.97
N PRO A 759 8.62 39.98 28.06
CA PRO A 759 8.78 41.44 28.06
C PRO A 759 10.21 41.88 27.72
N SER A 760 11.23 41.18 28.22
CA SER A 760 12.63 41.47 27.91
C SER A 760 12.96 41.27 26.42
N HIS A 761 12.51 40.17 25.82
CA HIS A 761 12.63 39.94 24.38
C HIS A 761 11.83 40.97 23.57
N GLY A 762 10.60 41.26 24.00
CA GLY A 762 9.76 42.28 23.36
C GLY A 762 10.38 43.68 23.39
N TRP A 763 11.04 44.05 24.50
CA TRP A 763 11.78 45.31 24.60
C TRP A 763 12.94 45.38 23.60
N LYS A 764 13.69 44.30 23.43
CA LYS A 764 14.79 44.22 22.45
C LYS A 764 14.29 44.31 21.00
N ASP A 765 13.12 43.76 20.72
CA ASP A 765 12.56 43.68 19.36
C ASP A 765 11.79 44.96 18.93
N GLY A 766 11.30 45.77 19.87
CA GLY A 766 10.46 46.93 19.53
C GLY A 766 10.27 47.98 20.61
N GLY A 767 11.20 48.09 21.56
CA GLY A 767 11.15 49.06 22.66
C GLY A 767 9.89 48.91 23.52
N PHE A 768 9.32 50.02 23.97
CA PHE A 768 8.16 50.01 24.86
C PHE A 768 6.93 49.30 24.26
N GLY A 769 6.66 49.48 22.96
CA GLY A 769 5.56 48.82 22.26
C GLY A 769 5.78 47.31 22.06
N GLY A 770 7.03 46.87 21.98
CA GLY A 770 7.38 45.45 21.99
C GLY A 770 7.29 44.83 23.39
N MET A 771 7.64 45.59 24.44
CA MET A 771 7.53 45.16 25.83
C MET A 771 6.08 44.90 26.25
N SER A 772 5.14 45.78 25.91
CA SER A 772 3.70 45.58 26.21
C SER A 772 3.15 44.33 25.51
N LYS A 773 3.52 44.10 24.25
CA LYS A 773 3.25 42.84 23.54
C LYS A 773 3.90 41.64 24.25
N GLY A 774 5.13 41.78 24.73
CA GLY A 774 5.84 40.78 25.51
C GLY A 774 5.18 40.44 26.85
N VAL A 775 4.59 41.43 27.54
CA VAL A 775 3.77 41.20 28.76
C VAL A 775 2.53 40.37 28.42
N GLY A 776 1.83 40.70 27.33
CA GLY A 776 0.69 39.90 26.85
C GLY A 776 1.09 38.45 26.53
N LYS A 777 2.21 38.24 25.84
CA LYS A 777 2.75 36.88 25.55
C LYS A 777 3.14 36.13 26.82
N GLY A 778 3.76 36.81 27.78
CA GLY A 778 4.16 36.24 29.07
C GLY A 778 2.97 35.79 29.90
N LEU A 779 1.92 36.62 29.99
CA LEU A 779 0.67 36.29 30.69
C LEU A 779 -0.09 35.15 30.00
N GLY A 780 -0.18 35.16 28.66
CA GLY A 780 -0.77 34.04 27.91
C GLY A 780 -0.01 32.73 28.10
N GLY A 781 1.33 32.79 28.08
CA GLY A 781 2.20 31.64 28.33
C GLY A 781 2.08 31.09 29.77
N LEU A 782 1.90 31.96 30.76
CA LEU A 782 1.70 31.58 32.16
C LEU A 782 0.41 30.77 32.39
N ILE A 783 -0.63 31.03 31.60
CA ILE A 783 -1.91 30.30 31.69
C ILE A 783 -1.85 29.01 30.87
N LEU A 784 -1.36 29.09 29.62
CA LEU A 784 -1.48 27.98 28.67
C LEU A 784 -0.40 26.91 28.84
N LYS A 785 0.87 27.27 29.08
CA LYS A 785 1.95 26.27 29.10
C LYS A 785 1.88 25.33 30.30
N PRO A 786 1.58 25.77 31.54
CA PRO A 786 1.39 24.84 32.66
C PRO A 786 0.27 23.81 32.41
N GLN A 787 -0.81 24.22 31.72
CA GLN A 787 -1.90 23.30 31.33
C GLN A 787 -1.40 22.20 30.38
N ALA A 788 -0.53 22.52 29.42
CA ALA A 788 0.09 21.53 28.54
C ALA A 788 0.83 20.44 29.33
N GLY A 789 1.57 20.86 30.36
CA GLY A 789 2.25 19.98 31.31
C GLY A 789 1.28 19.11 32.13
N ILE A 790 0.22 19.70 32.70
CA ILE A 790 -0.77 19.01 33.52
C ILE A 790 -1.49 17.92 32.72
N TRP A 791 -2.00 18.27 31.54
CA TRP A 791 -2.66 17.30 30.66
C TRP A 791 -1.67 16.25 30.13
N GLY A 792 -0.42 16.65 29.88
CA GLY A 792 0.67 15.76 29.46
C GLY A 792 1.05 14.70 30.48
N LEU A 793 0.92 14.98 31.79
CA LEU A 793 1.17 14.01 32.86
C LEU A 793 0.24 12.79 32.79
N ILE A 794 -0.94 12.93 32.21
CA ILE A 794 -1.90 11.84 32.02
C ILE A 794 -1.81 11.29 30.58
N GLY A 795 -1.77 12.18 29.59
CA GLY A 795 -1.80 11.80 28.17
C GLY A 795 -0.58 11.01 27.71
N TYR A 796 0.64 11.43 28.07
CA TYR A 796 1.86 10.77 27.59
C TYR A 796 2.11 9.38 28.20
N PRO A 797 1.85 9.12 29.49
CA PRO A 797 1.94 7.77 30.03
C PRO A 797 0.88 6.83 29.44
N LEU A 798 -0.37 7.30 29.27
CA LEU A 798 -1.42 6.52 28.60
C LEU A 798 -1.05 6.23 27.14
N ASN A 799 -0.45 7.18 26.42
CA ASN A 799 0.13 6.95 25.10
C ASN A 799 1.21 5.87 25.14
N GLY A 800 2.10 5.88 26.13
CA GLY A 800 3.11 4.83 26.30
C GLY A 800 2.51 3.44 26.50
N VAL A 801 1.41 3.34 27.26
CA VAL A 801 0.65 2.10 27.47
C VAL A 801 -0.07 1.67 26.19
N HIS A 802 -0.76 2.59 25.52
CA HIS A 802 -1.42 2.36 24.24
C HIS A 802 -0.44 1.81 23.20
N ARG A 803 0.74 2.44 23.05
CA ARG A 803 1.81 1.95 22.16
C ARG A 803 2.30 0.55 22.52
N ALA A 804 2.39 0.23 23.81
CA ALA A 804 2.76 -1.11 24.24
C ALA A 804 1.68 -2.16 23.89
N ILE A 805 0.39 -1.79 23.98
CA ILE A 805 -0.73 -2.64 23.55
C ILE A 805 -0.71 -2.84 22.03
N GLU A 806 -0.55 -1.77 21.25
CA GLU A 806 -0.45 -1.85 19.78
C GLU A 806 0.72 -2.74 19.32
N HIS A 807 1.91 -2.53 19.90
CA HIS A 807 3.08 -3.38 19.63
C HIS A 807 2.83 -4.85 20.00
N SER A 808 1.97 -5.12 20.99
CA SER A 808 1.66 -6.48 21.39
C SER A 808 0.86 -7.27 20.36
N TYR A 809 0.05 -6.62 19.50
CA TYR A 809 -0.65 -7.29 18.40
C TYR A 809 0.34 -7.88 17.38
N GLY A 810 1.40 -7.13 17.08
CA GLY A 810 2.45 -7.54 16.13
C GLY A 810 3.56 -8.42 16.72
N ALA A 811 3.61 -8.67 18.03
CA ALA A 811 4.71 -9.38 18.69
C ALA A 811 4.85 -10.84 18.20
N ASN A 812 3.73 -11.53 17.98
CA ASN A 812 3.73 -12.88 17.42
C ASN A 812 4.30 -12.91 15.98
N ARG A 813 4.08 -11.84 15.21
CA ARG A 813 4.57 -11.69 13.83
C ARG A 813 6.07 -11.43 13.80
N GLU A 814 6.59 -10.55 14.66
CA GLU A 814 8.03 -10.31 14.77
C GLU A 814 8.78 -11.60 15.17
N GLY A 815 8.23 -12.36 16.13
CA GLY A 815 8.75 -13.68 16.48
C GLY A 815 8.66 -14.70 15.33
N TYR A 816 7.67 -14.59 14.45
CA TYR A 816 7.59 -15.41 13.24
C TYR A 816 8.69 -15.03 12.24
N ILE A 817 8.89 -13.73 11.95
CA ILE A 817 9.97 -13.25 11.06
C ILE A 817 11.33 -13.74 11.55
N VAL A 818 11.62 -13.60 12.85
CA VAL A 818 12.86 -14.10 13.47
C VAL A 818 13.02 -15.60 13.22
N ARG A 819 11.99 -16.40 13.49
CA ARG A 819 12.02 -17.85 13.28
C ARG A 819 12.22 -18.22 11.82
N SER A 820 11.54 -17.54 10.89
CA SER A 820 11.69 -17.78 9.45
C SER A 820 13.09 -17.42 8.96
N ARG A 821 13.69 -16.32 9.44
CA ARG A 821 15.08 -15.96 9.13
C ARG A 821 16.11 -16.94 9.71
N ILE A 822 15.85 -17.49 10.90
CA ILE A 822 16.69 -18.57 11.46
C ILE A 822 16.58 -19.83 10.60
N ARG A 823 15.37 -20.25 10.23
CA ARG A 823 15.15 -21.41 9.34
C ARG A 823 15.84 -21.21 7.99
N GLN A 824 15.75 -20.00 7.42
CA GLN A 824 16.47 -19.62 6.20
C GLN A 824 17.99 -19.80 6.38
N GLY A 825 18.58 -19.25 7.44
CA GLY A 825 20.02 -19.36 7.70
C GLY A 825 20.52 -20.79 7.92
N VAL A 826 19.70 -21.64 8.57
CA VAL A 826 19.99 -23.07 8.72
C VAL A 826 19.94 -23.80 7.38
N ALA A 827 18.95 -23.51 6.54
CA ALA A 827 18.87 -24.08 5.20
C ALA A 827 20.05 -23.65 4.31
N GLU A 828 20.40 -22.37 4.34
CA GLU A 828 21.57 -21.82 3.63
C GLU A 828 22.89 -22.46 4.12
N SER A 829 23.07 -22.61 5.44
CA SER A 829 24.27 -23.27 6.00
C SER A 829 24.36 -24.75 5.63
N LYS A 830 23.23 -25.46 5.57
CA LYS A 830 23.21 -26.87 5.13
C LYS A 830 23.55 -27.03 3.65
N ALA A 831 23.12 -26.09 2.80
CA ALA A 831 23.38 -26.12 1.35
C ALA A 831 24.79 -25.61 0.97
N ALA A 832 25.43 -24.82 1.83
CA ALA A 832 26.74 -24.23 1.56
C ALA A 832 27.89 -25.23 1.67
N SER A 833 28.89 -25.05 0.80
CA SER A 833 30.17 -25.78 0.83
C SER A 833 30.98 -25.50 2.09
N GLN A 834 31.94 -26.37 2.40
CA GLN A 834 32.84 -26.15 3.54
C GLN A 834 33.74 -24.92 3.32
N GLU A 835 34.15 -24.66 2.08
CA GLU A 835 34.94 -23.49 1.69
C GLU A 835 34.20 -22.17 1.98
N GLU A 836 32.92 -22.08 1.62
CA GLU A 836 32.09 -20.91 1.92
C GLU A 836 31.98 -20.65 3.43
N LYS A 837 31.86 -21.70 4.23
CA LYS A 837 31.82 -21.59 5.71
C LYS A 837 33.15 -21.12 6.26
N MET A 838 34.26 -21.68 5.78
CA MET A 838 35.61 -21.28 6.18
C MET A 838 35.89 -19.82 5.84
N ALA A 839 35.46 -19.34 4.67
CA ALA A 839 35.61 -17.94 4.26
C ALA A 839 34.88 -16.97 5.22
N VAL A 840 33.73 -17.38 5.79
CA VAL A 840 33.04 -16.58 6.82
C VAL A 840 33.89 -16.48 8.10
N LEU A 841 34.47 -17.60 8.55
CA LEU A 841 35.28 -17.66 9.76
C LEU A 841 36.58 -16.86 9.63
N GLU A 842 37.25 -16.99 8.49
CA GLU A 842 38.46 -16.25 8.17
C GLU A 842 38.20 -14.74 8.21
N LYS A 843 37.16 -14.26 7.50
CA LYS A 843 36.79 -12.85 7.54
C LYS A 843 36.39 -12.39 8.93
N TRP A 844 35.68 -13.21 9.71
CA TRP A 844 35.28 -12.87 11.07
C TRP A 844 36.46 -12.64 12.02
N SER A 845 37.57 -13.38 11.84
CA SER A 845 38.77 -13.24 12.67
C SER A 845 39.31 -11.79 12.70
N THR A 846 39.12 -11.04 11.61
CA THR A 846 39.53 -9.62 11.51
C THR A 846 38.68 -8.70 12.40
N TYR A 847 37.44 -9.09 12.71
CA TYR A 847 36.49 -8.32 13.52
C TYR A 847 36.46 -8.76 14.99
N GLU A 848 36.85 -10.00 15.29
CA GLU A 848 36.70 -10.66 16.61
C GLU A 848 37.28 -9.81 17.76
N LYS A 849 38.45 -9.19 17.56
CA LYS A 849 39.10 -8.33 18.57
C LYS A 849 38.34 -7.03 18.88
N GLY A 850 37.51 -6.54 17.96
CA GLY A 850 36.74 -5.30 18.11
C GLY A 850 35.34 -5.46 18.71
N VAL A 851 34.86 -6.70 18.88
CA VAL A 851 33.51 -6.99 19.40
C VAL A 851 33.58 -7.28 20.91
N ARG A 852 33.23 -6.31 21.76
CA ARG A 852 33.06 -6.54 23.20
C ARG A 852 31.78 -7.36 23.48
N LEU A 853 31.90 -8.68 23.46
CA LEU A 853 30.82 -9.62 23.78
C LEU A 853 30.58 -9.64 25.30
N LYS A 854 29.32 -9.53 25.74
CA LYS A 854 28.94 -9.41 27.16
C LYS A 854 29.25 -10.65 28.01
N HIS A 855 29.65 -11.74 27.39
CA HIS A 855 29.78 -13.06 28.00
C HIS A 855 31.22 -13.45 28.36
N GLN A 856 32.22 -12.60 28.07
CA GLN A 856 33.51 -12.66 28.78
C GLN A 856 33.32 -12.09 30.19
N ARG A 857 32.69 -12.86 31.07
CA ARG A 857 32.99 -12.74 32.50
C ARG A 857 34.36 -13.38 32.69
N ASN A 858 35.28 -12.64 33.29
CA ASN A 858 36.56 -13.14 33.79
C ASN A 858 36.38 -14.57 34.35
N PRO A 859 37.18 -15.57 33.90
CA PRO A 859 37.46 -16.67 34.81
C PRO A 859 38.14 -16.05 36.04
N ARG A 860 37.65 -16.47 37.21
CA ARG A 860 37.91 -15.87 38.52
C ARG A 860 39.35 -15.41 38.75
#